data_AF-A0A2N2P1X3-F1
#
_entry.id   AF-A0A2N2P1X3-F1
#
_cell.length_a   1.000
_cell.length_b   1.000
_cell.length_c   1.000
_cell.angle_alpha   90.00
_cell.angle_beta   90.00
_cell.angle_gamma   90.00
#
_symmetry.space_group_name_H-M   'P 1'
#
loop_
_entity.id
_entity.type
_entity.pdbx_description
1 polymer ?
#
loop_
_entity_poly.entity_id
_entity_poly.type
_entity_poly.pdbx_seq_one_letter_code
_entity_poly.pdbx_strand_id
1 'polypeptide(L)'
;MNERTSPPEFEENIRQSYTIPELRSEFVDQVYADLMQRASKKSRKPLAFLGLRPAWTVTLAILSLLLISALVIGPQRVYASVMSLFGYIPGVGIVDQNAPIRVLEEPVSITRDGISITVTSATLTGDSTHIDYRIFGVPGSAYPEREDMIGCTLSEYLRLPDGTQLARMDNDFLPVPKGINEATFVVPCIFNTLPGTLPENWELPLSFVLAPPDLTVMPVIELSPSPQVSQAPSDTAVSENGSATPDTLIDNSVTVSKVIETVDGYILIGQLLPQSQPGERTQLTGVPEIWDASGMQVTYTFPQDVYQEMGATGWAVQFKAAGLVYPLTITFSSVEIRQADPNAVAEFTFDAGYNPQPGQEWTLNQEIQLAGHTLKLEYITADSRNGYSFGFQVDPQVYSASVQIEGFTPVGGGGGGGGGLTNGEFNVTLSYAQIPTGVLSVTLSNLTLIGAPITWQGQWSPSTPRTDLPANPTPQSGLCLMADSLELLQPALPTLSNGKALIYEKLETGAWGLVIYNLDGSQKQVVVPAGNWGALSPDGSQVAYSATDNRIHIVDIASQTEKVLPGAGGFNLHWSPEGQQIAYIGSDGSVINSVFVINIDGTQVRQISDLSYELVIGWSSKDMLYFVAPYTGGAAWKVYSYDLASGTVQERFTIENGTPKFLNPKLSPDGNWIAYRGRDNSSLYLVRTDGSDMHLVMDNVGAVGIEWSRSGWLGISLRKANSDESTVILINPDSCEGYLLPALHGELEGLFIP
;
A
#
# COMPACT_ATOMS: atom_id res chain seq x y z
N MET A 1 -86.18 14.15 14.71
CA MET A 1 -86.26 13.13 13.65
C MET A 1 -86.62 11.82 14.34
N ASN A 2 -87.87 11.38 14.19
CA ASN A 2 -88.40 10.19 14.84
C ASN A 2 -88.19 8.96 13.95
N GLU A 3 -87.89 7.86 14.63
CA GLU A 3 -87.77 6.49 14.16
C GLU A 3 -88.99 6.00 13.36
N ARG A 4 -88.75 5.12 12.39
CA ARG A 4 -89.75 4.18 11.86
C ARG A 4 -89.17 2.78 11.88
N THR A 5 -89.58 2.02 12.87
CA THR A 5 -89.44 0.57 12.99
C THR A 5 -90.35 -0.14 11.98
N SER A 6 -89.86 -1.20 11.33
CA SER A 6 -90.67 -2.11 10.52
C SER A 6 -91.33 -3.18 11.39
N PRO A 7 -92.54 -3.70 11.05
CA PRO A 7 -93.32 -4.54 11.93
C PRO A 7 -92.85 -6.01 11.93
N PRO A 8 -92.99 -6.73 13.06
CA PRO A 8 -92.52 -8.11 13.27
C PRO A 8 -93.19 -9.20 12.40
N GLU A 9 -94.24 -8.89 11.62
CA GLU A 9 -94.87 -9.85 10.70
C GLU A 9 -94.03 -10.16 9.45
N PHE A 10 -93.10 -9.28 9.07
CA PHE A 10 -92.26 -9.49 7.88
C PHE A 10 -91.14 -10.50 8.13
N GLU A 11 -90.56 -10.51 9.34
CA GLU A 11 -89.49 -11.45 9.70
C GLU A 11 -89.99 -12.88 9.92
N GLU A 12 -91.23 -13.06 10.38
CA GLU A 12 -91.82 -14.39 10.59
C GLU A 12 -92.16 -15.08 9.25
N ASN A 13 -92.60 -14.32 8.23
CA ASN A 13 -92.87 -14.84 6.89
C ASN A 13 -91.60 -15.25 6.12
N ILE A 14 -90.45 -14.61 6.38
CA ILE A 14 -89.17 -15.02 5.79
C ILE A 14 -88.66 -16.32 6.45
N ARG A 15 -88.84 -16.49 7.76
CA ARG A 15 -88.43 -17.73 8.46
C ARG A 15 -89.22 -18.97 8.00
N GLN A 16 -90.48 -18.84 7.64
CA GLN A 16 -91.29 -19.97 7.16
C GLN A 16 -91.00 -20.40 5.71
N SER A 17 -90.27 -19.61 4.91
CA SER A 17 -89.96 -19.94 3.49
C SER A 17 -88.61 -20.64 3.27
N TYR A 18 -87.79 -20.81 4.32
CA TYR A 18 -86.45 -21.43 4.24
C TYR A 18 -86.24 -22.61 5.19
N THR A 19 -87.29 -23.38 5.52
CA THR A 19 -87.08 -24.68 6.18
C THR A 19 -86.61 -25.70 5.14
N ILE A 20 -85.31 -25.96 5.14
CA ILE A 20 -84.68 -27.07 4.41
C ILE A 20 -85.21 -28.38 5.03
N PRO A 21 -85.78 -29.32 4.27
CA PRO A 21 -86.25 -30.59 4.82
C PRO A 21 -85.06 -31.41 5.35
N GLU A 22 -85.27 -32.15 6.45
CA GLU A 22 -84.28 -33.10 6.97
C GLU A 22 -83.83 -34.08 5.87
N LEU A 23 -82.51 -34.16 5.69
CA LEU A 23 -81.85 -35.06 4.75
C LEU A 23 -82.25 -36.51 5.06
N ARG A 24 -82.80 -37.20 4.06
CA ARG A 24 -83.16 -38.63 4.17
C ARG A 24 -81.88 -39.44 4.42
N SER A 25 -81.87 -40.27 5.45
CA SER A 25 -80.72 -41.12 5.83
C SER A 25 -80.23 -42.00 4.68
N GLU A 26 -81.14 -42.49 3.83
CA GLU A 26 -80.79 -43.29 2.64
C GLU A 26 -79.90 -42.53 1.64
N PHE A 27 -80.04 -41.20 1.52
CA PHE A 27 -79.19 -40.39 0.63
C PHE A 27 -77.78 -40.24 1.21
N VAL A 28 -77.67 -40.08 2.53
CA VAL A 28 -76.37 -39.98 3.22
C VAL A 28 -75.63 -41.31 3.15
N ASP A 29 -76.32 -42.43 3.36
CA ASP A 29 -75.74 -43.77 3.26
C ASP A 29 -75.32 -44.13 1.83
N GLN A 30 -76.10 -43.72 0.80
CA GLN A 30 -75.70 -43.88 -0.60
C GLN A 30 -74.48 -43.03 -0.98
N VAL A 31 -74.42 -41.78 -0.51
CA VAL A 31 -73.27 -40.89 -0.77
C VAL A 31 -72.03 -41.40 -0.04
N TYR A 32 -72.17 -41.92 1.19
CA TYR A 32 -71.05 -42.52 1.93
C TYR A 32 -70.55 -43.82 1.29
N ALA A 33 -71.47 -44.67 0.81
CA ALA A 33 -71.12 -45.89 0.08
C ALA A 33 -70.42 -45.58 -1.26
N ASP A 34 -70.91 -44.60 -2.04
CA ASP A 34 -70.27 -44.18 -3.30
C ASP A 34 -68.89 -43.52 -3.06
N LEU A 35 -68.73 -42.76 -1.98
CA LEU A 35 -67.44 -42.17 -1.58
C LEU A 35 -66.44 -43.25 -1.15
N MET A 36 -66.85 -44.25 -0.36
CA MET A 36 -65.96 -45.35 0.07
C MET A 36 -65.62 -46.32 -1.08
N GLN A 37 -66.54 -46.50 -2.03
CA GLN A 37 -66.29 -47.30 -3.24
C GLN A 37 -65.36 -46.55 -4.23
N ARG A 38 -65.44 -45.21 -4.30
CA ARG A 38 -64.47 -44.37 -5.04
C ARG A 38 -63.12 -44.28 -4.34
N ALA A 39 -63.07 -44.25 -3.00
CA ALA A 39 -61.83 -44.23 -2.23
C ALA A 39 -61.05 -45.56 -2.31
N SER A 40 -61.74 -46.70 -2.27
CA SER A 40 -61.12 -48.03 -2.39
C SER A 40 -60.66 -48.37 -3.81
N LYS A 41 -61.25 -47.77 -4.85
CA LYS A 41 -60.78 -47.91 -6.26
C LYS A 41 -59.58 -47.03 -6.63
N LYS A 42 -59.13 -46.13 -5.75
CA LYS A 42 -58.03 -45.19 -6.02
C LYS A 42 -56.74 -45.48 -5.25
N SER A 43 -56.65 -46.61 -4.54
CA SER A 43 -55.40 -47.09 -3.96
C SER A 43 -54.79 -48.20 -4.81
N ARG A 44 -53.51 -47.99 -5.18
CA ARG A 44 -52.61 -48.85 -5.97
C ARG A 44 -52.80 -48.83 -7.50
N LYS A 45 -52.30 -47.74 -8.10
CA LYS A 45 -51.37 -47.90 -9.24
C LYS A 45 -49.99 -47.44 -8.75
N PRO A 46 -48.89 -48.14 -9.10
CA PRO A 46 -47.56 -47.63 -8.81
C PRO A 46 -47.44 -46.30 -9.56
N LEU A 47 -47.18 -45.22 -8.83
CA LEU A 47 -46.75 -43.98 -9.46
C LEU A 47 -45.44 -44.31 -10.18
N ALA A 48 -45.46 -44.19 -11.51
CA ALA A 48 -44.23 -43.96 -12.23
C ALA A 48 -43.54 -42.78 -11.55
N PHE A 49 -42.29 -42.96 -11.16
CA PHE A 49 -41.43 -41.90 -10.69
C PHE A 49 -41.42 -40.80 -11.76
N LEU A 50 -42.26 -39.77 -11.59
CA LEU A 50 -42.08 -38.48 -12.22
C LEU A 50 -40.90 -37.83 -11.52
N GLY A 51 -39.71 -38.38 -11.79
CA GLY A 51 -38.51 -37.58 -11.69
C GLY A 51 -38.76 -36.40 -12.62
N LEU A 52 -38.85 -35.20 -12.05
CA LEU A 52 -38.47 -34.00 -12.78
C LEU A 52 -37.20 -34.39 -13.53
N ARG A 53 -37.19 -34.28 -14.87
CA ARG A 53 -35.97 -34.54 -15.65
C ARG A 53 -34.82 -33.84 -14.93
N PRO A 54 -33.62 -34.43 -14.81
CA PRO A 54 -32.53 -33.86 -14.01
C PRO A 54 -32.30 -32.38 -14.29
N ALA A 55 -32.55 -31.94 -15.53
CA ALA A 55 -32.65 -30.54 -15.92
C ALA A 55 -33.54 -29.70 -15.00
N TRP A 56 -34.80 -30.05 -14.76
CA TRP A 56 -35.76 -29.27 -13.96
C TRP A 56 -35.51 -29.34 -12.46
N THR A 57 -35.00 -30.46 -11.92
CA THR A 57 -34.55 -30.49 -10.52
C THR A 57 -33.34 -29.60 -10.32
N VAL A 58 -32.41 -29.57 -11.29
CA VAL A 58 -31.27 -28.66 -11.29
C VAL A 58 -31.73 -27.22 -11.47
N THR A 59 -32.71 -26.95 -12.35
CA THR A 59 -33.25 -25.59 -12.54
C THR A 59 -33.95 -25.09 -11.29
N LEU A 60 -34.76 -25.94 -10.64
CA LEU A 60 -35.43 -25.58 -9.39
C LEU A 60 -34.45 -25.45 -8.23
N ALA A 61 -33.42 -26.30 -8.16
CA ALA A 61 -32.35 -26.18 -7.17
C ALA A 61 -31.56 -24.87 -7.35
N ILE A 62 -31.18 -24.55 -8.59
CA ILE A 62 -30.53 -23.27 -8.95
C ILE A 62 -31.45 -22.10 -8.64
N LEU A 63 -32.73 -22.16 -9.00
CA LEU A 63 -33.71 -21.11 -8.68
C LEU A 63 -33.88 -20.94 -7.19
N SER A 64 -33.94 -22.02 -6.40
CA SER A 64 -33.99 -21.92 -4.94
C SER A 64 -32.69 -21.41 -4.34
N LEU A 65 -31.52 -21.78 -4.89
CA LEU A 65 -30.22 -21.24 -4.49
C LEU A 65 -30.10 -19.76 -4.81
N LEU A 66 -30.58 -19.33 -5.98
CA LEU A 66 -30.66 -17.93 -6.38
C LEU A 66 -31.66 -17.15 -5.51
N LEU A 67 -32.77 -17.77 -5.13
CA LEU A 67 -33.75 -17.14 -4.24
C LEU A 67 -33.20 -17.00 -2.81
N ILE A 68 -32.50 -18.03 -2.33
CA ILE A 68 -31.87 -18.04 -1.01
C ILE A 68 -30.69 -17.06 -0.99
N SER A 69 -29.84 -17.03 -2.01
CA SER A 69 -28.78 -16.04 -2.13
C SER A 69 -29.35 -14.62 -2.22
N ALA A 70 -30.43 -14.41 -2.97
CA ALA A 70 -31.11 -13.11 -3.04
C ALA A 70 -31.73 -12.67 -1.71
N LEU A 71 -32.24 -13.62 -0.91
CA LEU A 71 -32.78 -13.36 0.43
C LEU A 71 -31.68 -13.10 1.48
N VAL A 72 -30.51 -13.73 1.33
CA VAL A 72 -29.33 -13.50 2.21
C VAL A 72 -28.63 -12.18 1.87
N ILE A 73 -28.53 -11.83 0.58
CA ILE A 73 -27.90 -10.60 0.08
C ILE A 73 -28.84 -9.40 0.25
N GLY A 74 -30.16 -9.61 0.25
CA GLY A 74 -31.17 -8.56 0.37
C GLY A 74 -31.61 -8.02 -1.01
N PRO A 75 -32.92 -7.74 -1.22
CA PRO A 75 -33.48 -7.46 -2.55
C PRO A 75 -32.93 -6.20 -3.23
N GLN A 76 -32.47 -5.20 -2.47
CA GLN A 76 -31.85 -3.99 -3.01
C GLN A 76 -30.42 -4.23 -3.50
N ARG A 77 -29.64 -5.08 -2.82
CA ARG A 77 -28.26 -5.40 -3.19
C ARG A 77 -28.17 -6.29 -4.44
N VAL A 78 -29.09 -7.23 -4.60
CA VAL A 78 -29.23 -8.04 -5.82
C VAL A 78 -29.58 -7.15 -7.01
N TYR A 79 -30.50 -6.21 -6.82
CA TYR A 79 -30.89 -5.27 -7.88
C TYR A 79 -29.73 -4.33 -8.27
N ALA A 80 -28.99 -3.79 -7.31
CA ALA A 80 -27.81 -2.97 -7.57
C ALA A 80 -26.68 -3.77 -8.26
N SER A 81 -26.47 -5.03 -7.88
CA SER A 81 -25.45 -5.90 -8.51
C SER A 81 -25.83 -6.31 -9.94
N VAL A 82 -27.13 -6.36 -10.26
CA VAL A 82 -27.63 -6.70 -11.61
C VAL A 82 -27.76 -5.46 -12.51
N MET A 83 -27.87 -4.26 -11.93
CA MET A 83 -28.04 -3.00 -12.68
C MET A 83 -26.80 -2.11 -12.68
N SER A 84 -25.74 -2.45 -11.94
CA SER A 84 -24.51 -1.65 -11.96
C SER A 84 -23.78 -1.86 -13.28
N LEU A 85 -23.49 -0.74 -13.96
CA LEU A 85 -22.69 -0.71 -15.18
C LEU A 85 -21.22 -1.08 -14.91
N PHE A 86 -20.76 -0.85 -13.67
CA PHE A 86 -19.36 -1.00 -13.28
C PHE A 86 -19.20 -2.02 -12.14
N GLY A 87 -18.22 -2.90 -12.30
CA GLY A 87 -17.77 -3.82 -11.26
C GLY A 87 -16.45 -3.34 -10.67
N TYR A 88 -16.09 -3.88 -9.52
CA TYR A 88 -14.76 -3.76 -8.94
C TYR A 88 -14.19 -5.15 -8.71
N ILE A 89 -12.99 -5.38 -9.24
CA ILE A 89 -12.23 -6.62 -9.06
C ILE A 89 -10.95 -6.26 -8.31
N PRO A 90 -10.71 -6.79 -7.09
CA PRO A 90 -9.50 -6.52 -6.34
C PRO A 90 -8.23 -6.82 -7.14
N GLY A 91 -7.31 -5.86 -7.18
CA GLY A 91 -6.05 -5.95 -7.93
C GLY A 91 -6.16 -5.50 -9.39
N VAL A 92 -7.36 -5.53 -9.99
CA VAL A 92 -7.60 -5.05 -11.37
C VAL A 92 -8.16 -3.63 -11.35
N GLY A 93 -9.09 -3.33 -10.45
CA GLY A 93 -9.73 -2.02 -10.34
C GLY A 93 -11.21 -2.01 -10.73
N ILE A 94 -11.70 -0.84 -11.13
CA ILE A 94 -13.06 -0.65 -11.63
C ILE A 94 -13.11 -1.13 -13.09
N VAL A 95 -14.13 -1.91 -13.44
CA VAL A 95 -14.24 -2.58 -14.74
C VAL A 95 -15.63 -2.41 -15.34
N ASP A 96 -15.70 -2.18 -16.65
CA ASP A 96 -16.97 -2.22 -17.39
C ASP A 96 -17.51 -3.67 -17.52
N GLN A 97 -18.76 -3.89 -17.08
CA GLN A 97 -19.45 -5.19 -17.14
C GLN A 97 -20.36 -5.37 -18.38
N ASN A 98 -20.37 -4.43 -19.34
CA ASN A 98 -21.11 -4.51 -20.60
C ASN A 98 -20.57 -5.59 -21.57
N ALA A 99 -19.45 -6.21 -21.23
CA ALA A 99 -18.84 -7.33 -21.94
C ALA A 99 -18.60 -8.50 -20.97
N PRO A 100 -18.71 -9.77 -21.45
CA PRO A 100 -18.27 -10.90 -20.66
C PRO A 100 -16.80 -10.74 -20.28
N ILE A 101 -16.51 -10.77 -18.98
CA ILE A 101 -15.15 -10.78 -18.46
C ILE A 101 -14.49 -12.10 -18.87
N ARG A 102 -13.28 -12.01 -19.38
CA ARG A 102 -12.43 -13.17 -19.68
C ARG A 102 -11.19 -13.12 -18.83
N VAL A 103 -10.68 -14.29 -18.46
CA VAL A 103 -9.48 -14.43 -17.64
C VAL A 103 -8.47 -15.32 -18.34
N LEU A 104 -7.21 -15.23 -17.93
CA LEU A 104 -6.17 -16.16 -18.34
C LEU A 104 -6.56 -17.60 -17.95
N GLU A 105 -6.44 -18.54 -18.89
CA GLU A 105 -6.77 -19.95 -18.67
C GLU A 105 -5.82 -20.59 -17.64
N GLU A 106 -4.52 -20.37 -17.81
CA GLU A 106 -3.47 -20.81 -16.90
C GLU A 106 -2.27 -19.86 -16.95
N PRO A 107 -1.53 -19.69 -15.84
CA PRO A 107 -0.29 -18.91 -15.84
C PRO A 107 0.70 -19.40 -16.90
N VAL A 108 1.33 -18.47 -17.60
CA VAL A 108 2.29 -18.77 -18.68
C VAL A 108 3.68 -18.32 -18.26
N SER A 109 4.64 -19.23 -18.27
CA SER A 109 6.03 -18.95 -17.88
C SER A 109 7.01 -19.35 -18.97
N ILE A 110 7.97 -18.48 -19.26
CA ILE A 110 9.08 -18.75 -20.17
C ILE A 110 10.38 -18.42 -19.45
N THR A 111 11.34 -19.34 -19.53
CA THR A 111 12.69 -19.16 -18.99
C THR A 111 13.73 -19.20 -20.12
N ARG A 112 14.58 -18.18 -20.21
CA ARG A 112 15.73 -18.10 -21.11
C ARG A 112 16.94 -17.59 -20.33
N ASP A 113 18.07 -18.26 -20.44
CA ASP A 113 19.33 -17.89 -19.78
C ASP A 113 19.20 -17.63 -18.27
N GLY A 114 18.40 -18.45 -17.57
CA GLY A 114 18.18 -18.33 -16.12
C GLY A 114 17.19 -17.24 -15.71
N ILE A 115 16.72 -16.42 -16.65
CA ILE A 115 15.71 -15.38 -16.43
C ILE A 115 14.35 -15.96 -16.79
N SER A 116 13.35 -15.74 -15.93
CA SER A 116 11.97 -16.18 -16.16
C SER A 116 11.01 -15.00 -16.20
N ILE A 117 10.16 -14.94 -17.24
CA ILE A 117 9.00 -14.07 -17.29
C ILE A 117 7.76 -14.94 -17.13
N THR A 118 6.91 -14.59 -16.17
CA THR A 118 5.67 -15.32 -15.88
C THR A 118 4.49 -14.37 -15.90
N VAL A 119 3.52 -14.60 -16.78
CA VAL A 119 2.19 -14.00 -16.68
C VAL A 119 1.39 -14.82 -15.69
N THR A 120 1.08 -14.23 -14.53
CA THR A 120 0.37 -14.90 -13.44
C THR A 120 -1.13 -14.80 -13.56
N SER A 121 -1.61 -13.69 -14.13
CA SER A 121 -3.03 -13.41 -14.28
C SER A 121 -3.25 -12.49 -15.49
N ALA A 122 -4.43 -12.57 -16.10
CA ALA A 122 -4.91 -11.55 -17.01
C ALA A 122 -6.42 -11.42 -16.86
N THR A 123 -6.93 -10.19 -16.90
CA THR A 123 -8.36 -9.88 -16.84
C THR A 123 -8.71 -8.98 -18.02
N LEU A 124 -9.61 -9.46 -18.87
CA LEU A 124 -10.04 -8.79 -20.10
C LEU A 124 -11.46 -8.30 -19.93
N THR A 125 -11.65 -7.00 -20.09
CA THR A 125 -12.93 -6.30 -19.94
C THR A 125 -13.32 -5.59 -21.23
N GLY A 126 -14.41 -4.82 -21.23
CA GLY A 126 -14.84 -4.08 -22.41
C GLY A 126 -13.96 -2.86 -22.74
N ASP A 127 -13.25 -2.35 -21.74
CA ASP A 127 -12.52 -1.09 -21.71
C ASP A 127 -11.00 -1.28 -21.66
N SER A 128 -10.49 -2.33 -21.02
CA SER A 128 -9.05 -2.61 -20.95
C SER A 128 -8.70 -4.10 -20.93
N THR A 129 -7.41 -4.38 -20.90
CA THR A 129 -6.87 -5.71 -20.62
C THR A 129 -5.77 -5.56 -19.58
N HIS A 130 -6.03 -6.05 -18.38
CA HIS A 130 -5.09 -6.07 -17.28
C HIS A 130 -4.23 -7.33 -17.33
N ILE A 131 -2.91 -7.19 -17.19
CA ILE A 131 -1.98 -8.33 -17.17
C ILE A 131 -1.06 -8.19 -15.96
N ASP A 132 -1.18 -9.15 -15.05
CA ASP A 132 -0.20 -9.35 -14.00
C ASP A 132 0.92 -10.26 -14.51
N TYR A 133 2.13 -9.73 -14.55
CA TYR A 133 3.31 -10.52 -14.88
C TYR A 133 4.48 -10.17 -13.97
N ARG A 134 5.45 -11.08 -13.93
CA ARG A 134 6.62 -10.99 -13.07
C ARG A 134 7.86 -11.40 -13.84
N ILE A 135 8.94 -10.69 -13.59
CA ILE A 135 10.26 -11.00 -14.14
C ILE A 135 11.18 -11.37 -12.98
N PHE A 136 11.96 -12.43 -13.17
CA PHE A 136 12.87 -12.96 -12.15
C PHE A 136 14.20 -13.38 -12.75
N GLY A 137 15.27 -13.26 -11.97
CA GLY A 137 16.59 -13.80 -12.30
C GLY A 137 17.47 -12.85 -13.12
N VAL A 138 17.18 -11.54 -13.07
CA VAL A 138 17.94 -10.54 -13.82
C VAL A 138 19.22 -10.18 -13.06
N PRO A 139 20.41 -10.49 -13.60
CA PRO A 139 21.68 -10.23 -12.92
C PRO A 139 21.98 -8.72 -12.83
N GLY A 140 22.71 -8.32 -11.80
CA GLY A 140 23.07 -6.91 -11.56
C GLY A 140 23.86 -6.34 -12.73
N SER A 141 24.75 -7.15 -13.31
CA SER A 141 25.56 -6.79 -14.47
C SER A 141 24.76 -6.45 -15.74
N ALA A 142 23.45 -6.75 -15.78
CA ALA A 142 22.61 -6.40 -16.91
C ALA A 142 22.12 -4.95 -16.88
N TYR A 143 22.22 -4.26 -15.75
CA TYR A 143 21.76 -2.89 -15.57
C TYR A 143 22.92 -1.88 -15.70
N PRO A 144 22.63 -0.61 -16.02
CA PRO A 144 23.64 0.44 -16.05
C PRO A 144 24.25 0.70 -14.67
N GLU A 145 25.59 0.73 -14.60
CA GLU A 145 26.34 1.09 -13.39
C GLU A 145 26.31 2.61 -13.10
N ARG A 146 25.90 3.43 -14.08
CA ARG A 146 25.85 4.88 -13.96
C ARG A 146 24.48 5.40 -14.35
N GLU A 147 24.02 6.39 -13.61
CA GLU A 147 22.70 7.02 -13.83
C GLU A 147 22.57 7.76 -15.17
N ASP A 148 23.69 8.14 -15.82
CA ASP A 148 23.68 8.77 -17.15
C ASP A 148 23.57 7.77 -18.30
N MET A 149 23.65 6.48 -18.00
CA MET A 149 23.40 5.40 -18.94
C MET A 149 21.97 4.89 -18.76
N ILE A 150 21.16 4.97 -19.81
CA ILE A 150 19.80 4.47 -19.81
C ILE A 150 19.77 3.14 -20.57
N GLY A 151 19.21 2.11 -19.95
CA GLY A 151 18.98 0.82 -20.61
C GLY A 151 17.74 0.84 -21.50
N CYS A 152 17.10 -0.32 -21.65
CA CYS A 152 15.86 -0.47 -22.40
C CYS A 152 14.72 0.39 -21.83
N THR A 153 14.05 1.16 -22.69
CA THR A 153 12.85 1.95 -22.36
C THR A 153 11.64 1.56 -23.20
N LEU A 154 11.74 0.47 -23.97
CA LEU A 154 10.64 -0.01 -24.81
C LEU A 154 9.54 -0.61 -23.94
N SER A 155 8.30 -0.19 -24.17
CA SER A 155 7.12 -0.71 -23.46
C SER A 155 6.70 -2.07 -24.01
N GLU A 156 6.11 -2.89 -23.14
CA GLU A 156 5.48 -4.14 -23.51
C GLU A 156 4.19 -3.89 -24.30
N TYR A 157 3.77 -4.88 -25.08
CA TYR A 157 2.51 -4.82 -25.82
C TYR A 157 1.89 -6.20 -25.99
N LEU A 158 0.58 -6.22 -26.27
CA LEU A 158 -0.14 -7.42 -26.67
C LEU A 158 -0.21 -7.50 -28.19
N ARG A 159 0.06 -8.67 -28.75
CA ARG A 159 -0.06 -8.93 -30.19
C ARG A 159 -1.18 -9.93 -30.46
N LEU A 160 -2.17 -9.53 -31.24
CA LEU A 160 -3.30 -10.38 -31.62
C LEU A 160 -2.89 -11.35 -32.76
N PRO A 161 -3.68 -12.42 -33.00
CA PRO A 161 -3.37 -13.41 -34.04
C PRO A 161 -3.32 -12.83 -35.47
N ASP A 162 -3.99 -11.70 -35.72
CA ASP A 162 -3.94 -10.99 -37.00
C ASP A 162 -2.73 -10.05 -37.15
N GLY A 163 -1.87 -9.97 -36.13
CA GLY A 163 -0.69 -9.11 -36.08
C GLY A 163 -0.94 -7.72 -35.49
N THR A 164 -2.18 -7.37 -35.13
CA THR A 164 -2.50 -6.10 -34.47
C THR A 164 -1.79 -6.00 -33.13
N GLN A 165 -1.15 -4.86 -32.88
CA GLN A 165 -0.49 -4.57 -31.60
C GLN A 165 -1.38 -3.65 -30.75
N LEU A 166 -1.65 -4.09 -29.54
CA LEU A 166 -2.36 -3.36 -28.51
C LEU A 166 -1.31 -2.79 -27.54
N ALA A 167 -1.11 -1.47 -27.62
CA ALA A 167 -0.16 -0.77 -26.79
C ALA A 167 -0.61 -0.75 -25.32
N ARG A 168 0.37 -0.61 -24.43
CA ARG A 168 0.15 -0.30 -23.03
C ARG A 168 -0.33 1.16 -22.88
N MET A 169 -1.36 1.37 -22.07
CA MET A 169 -1.87 2.67 -21.64
C MET A 169 -1.91 2.66 -20.11
N ASP A 170 -1.11 3.54 -19.50
CA ASP A 170 -0.88 3.54 -18.05
C ASP A 170 -0.41 2.16 -17.55
N ASN A 171 -1.15 1.51 -16.64
CA ASN A 171 -0.83 0.17 -16.15
C ASN A 171 -1.49 -0.98 -16.92
N ASP A 172 -2.37 -0.68 -17.88
CA ASP A 172 -3.17 -1.67 -18.62
C ASP A 172 -2.85 -1.68 -20.12
N PHE A 173 -3.43 -2.63 -20.85
CA PHE A 173 -3.42 -2.70 -22.31
C PHE A 173 -4.76 -2.30 -22.89
N LEU A 174 -4.74 -1.83 -24.15
CA LEU A 174 -5.96 -1.66 -24.93
C LEU A 174 -6.80 -2.95 -24.94
N PRO A 175 -8.14 -2.85 -24.97
CA PRO A 175 -9.01 -4.00 -24.81
C PRO A 175 -8.87 -4.99 -25.96
N VAL A 176 -8.66 -6.27 -25.62
CA VAL A 176 -8.69 -7.36 -26.60
C VAL A 176 -10.12 -7.54 -27.13
N PRO A 177 -10.37 -7.46 -28.46
CA PRO A 177 -11.71 -7.52 -29.02
C PRO A 177 -12.51 -8.76 -28.62
N LYS A 178 -13.84 -8.60 -28.57
CA LYS A 178 -14.78 -9.71 -28.31
C LYS A 178 -14.57 -10.81 -29.37
N GLY A 179 -14.43 -12.05 -28.91
CA GLY A 179 -14.26 -13.23 -29.78
C GLY A 179 -12.80 -13.61 -30.09
N ILE A 180 -11.82 -12.78 -29.69
CA ILE A 180 -10.39 -13.13 -29.76
C ILE A 180 -9.96 -13.66 -28.40
N ASN A 181 -9.70 -14.96 -28.30
CA ASN A 181 -9.36 -15.65 -27.05
C ASN A 181 -7.87 -15.98 -26.92
N GLU A 182 -7.05 -15.43 -27.81
CA GLU A 182 -5.62 -15.69 -27.87
C GLU A 182 -4.90 -14.36 -28.13
N ALA A 183 -3.78 -14.14 -27.45
CA ALA A 183 -2.87 -13.04 -27.74
C ALA A 183 -1.45 -13.45 -27.34
N THR A 184 -0.44 -12.77 -27.85
CA THR A 184 0.94 -12.91 -27.39
C THR A 184 1.32 -11.69 -26.59
N PHE A 185 1.71 -11.87 -25.33
CA PHE A 185 2.33 -10.82 -24.54
C PHE A 185 3.81 -10.71 -24.92
N VAL A 186 4.20 -9.54 -25.41
CA VAL A 186 5.54 -9.30 -25.93
C VAL A 186 6.27 -8.33 -25.02
N VAL A 187 7.43 -8.78 -24.51
CA VAL A 187 8.38 -7.94 -23.77
C VAL A 187 9.61 -7.72 -24.67
N PRO A 188 9.75 -6.55 -25.33
CA PRO A 188 10.85 -6.31 -26.26
C PRO A 188 12.21 -6.44 -25.59
N CYS A 189 12.36 -5.84 -24.41
CA CYS A 189 13.51 -5.98 -23.54
C CYS A 189 13.06 -5.68 -22.10
N ILE A 190 13.82 -6.15 -21.11
CA ILE A 190 13.51 -5.92 -19.70
C ILE A 190 13.84 -4.47 -19.38
N PHE A 191 12.94 -3.78 -18.66
CA PHE A 191 13.10 -2.35 -18.38
C PHE A 191 14.47 -2.04 -17.75
N ASN A 192 15.10 -1.00 -18.29
CA ASN A 192 16.41 -0.47 -17.91
C ASN A 192 17.60 -1.44 -18.04
N THR A 193 17.48 -2.60 -18.69
CA THR A 193 18.66 -3.46 -18.94
C THR A 193 19.43 -3.00 -20.18
N LEU A 194 20.75 -3.12 -20.16
CA LEU A 194 21.65 -2.73 -21.24
C LEU A 194 21.42 -3.59 -22.50
N PRO A 195 21.48 -3.02 -23.72
CA PRO A 195 21.28 -3.78 -24.95
C PRO A 195 22.28 -4.94 -25.10
N GLY A 196 21.77 -6.12 -25.48
CA GLY A 196 22.59 -7.31 -25.72
C GLY A 196 23.18 -8.01 -24.49
N THR A 197 22.89 -7.56 -23.26
CA THR A 197 23.29 -8.26 -22.04
C THR A 197 22.36 -9.42 -21.70
N LEU A 198 21.09 -9.36 -22.14
CA LEU A 198 20.05 -10.34 -21.85
C LEU A 198 19.33 -10.79 -23.13
N PRO A 199 18.57 -11.91 -23.06
CA PRO A 199 17.65 -12.28 -24.13
C PRO A 199 16.62 -11.16 -24.37
N GLU A 200 16.42 -10.79 -25.62
CA GLU A 200 15.42 -9.81 -26.06
C GLU A 200 14.24 -10.53 -26.75
N ASN A 201 13.16 -9.78 -26.98
CA ASN A 201 11.94 -10.20 -27.68
C ASN A 201 11.32 -11.46 -27.07
N TRP A 202 10.85 -11.34 -25.84
CA TRP A 202 10.12 -12.41 -25.17
C TRP A 202 8.69 -12.44 -25.69
N GLU A 203 8.20 -13.63 -26.01
CA GLU A 203 6.86 -13.83 -26.54
C GLU A 203 6.14 -14.90 -25.73
N LEU A 204 5.16 -14.48 -24.93
CA LEU A 204 4.38 -15.36 -24.06
C LEU A 204 2.99 -15.56 -24.68
N PRO A 205 2.69 -16.74 -25.25
CA PRO A 205 1.37 -17.00 -25.81
C PRO A 205 0.35 -17.16 -24.69
N LEU A 206 -0.73 -16.36 -24.72
CA LEU A 206 -1.79 -16.33 -23.72
C LEU A 206 -3.09 -16.85 -24.32
N SER A 207 -3.79 -17.67 -23.55
CA SER A 207 -5.13 -18.17 -23.86
C SER A 207 -6.13 -17.69 -22.82
N PHE A 208 -7.28 -17.20 -23.29
CA PHE A 208 -8.31 -16.59 -22.45
C PHE A 208 -9.61 -17.38 -22.47
N VAL A 209 -10.17 -17.62 -21.29
CA VAL A 209 -11.45 -18.28 -21.08
C VAL A 209 -12.44 -17.31 -20.46
N LEU A 210 -13.74 -17.63 -20.46
CA LEU A 210 -14.70 -16.84 -19.70
C LEU A 210 -14.36 -16.89 -18.21
N ALA A 211 -14.55 -15.75 -17.53
CA ALA A 211 -14.40 -15.67 -16.09
C ALA A 211 -15.22 -16.77 -15.40
N PRO A 212 -14.65 -17.48 -14.41
CA PRO A 212 -15.37 -18.52 -13.70
C PRO A 212 -16.50 -17.88 -12.87
N PRO A 213 -17.60 -18.62 -12.62
CA PRO A 213 -18.79 -18.06 -11.98
C PRO A 213 -18.60 -17.61 -10.52
N ASP A 214 -17.47 -17.98 -9.91
CA ASP A 214 -17.04 -17.61 -8.56
C ASP A 214 -16.06 -16.42 -8.53
N LEU A 215 -15.70 -15.85 -9.69
CA LEU A 215 -14.94 -14.60 -9.73
C LEU A 215 -15.71 -13.52 -8.95
N THR A 216 -15.07 -12.96 -7.93
CA THR A 216 -15.69 -11.94 -7.10
C THR A 216 -15.65 -10.60 -7.83
N VAL A 217 -16.81 -10.16 -8.29
CA VAL A 217 -17.01 -8.83 -8.85
C VAL A 217 -17.92 -8.05 -7.90
N MET A 218 -17.36 -7.06 -7.23
CA MET A 218 -18.10 -6.23 -6.29
C MET A 218 -18.83 -5.11 -7.04
N PRO A 219 -20.10 -4.82 -6.72
CA PRO A 219 -20.82 -3.75 -7.39
C PRO A 219 -20.26 -2.39 -7.02
N VAL A 220 -19.98 -1.55 -8.03
CA VAL A 220 -19.68 -0.13 -7.80
C VAL A 220 -21.01 0.61 -7.70
N ILE A 221 -21.27 1.23 -6.56
CA ILE A 221 -22.47 2.03 -6.32
C ILE A 221 -22.13 3.49 -6.58
N GLU A 222 -22.67 4.05 -7.65
CA GLU A 222 -22.57 5.49 -7.91
C GLU A 222 -23.54 6.25 -7.02
N LEU A 223 -23.02 7.22 -6.28
CA LEU A 223 -23.80 8.19 -5.55
C LEU A 223 -24.03 9.38 -6.47
N SER A 224 -25.28 9.64 -6.84
CA SER A 224 -25.67 10.94 -7.41
C SER A 224 -25.13 12.05 -6.49
N PRO A 225 -24.61 13.18 -7.01
CA PRO A 225 -24.07 14.24 -6.16
C PRO A 225 -25.14 14.64 -5.15
N SER A 226 -24.92 14.26 -3.89
CA SER A 226 -25.91 14.45 -2.85
C SER A 226 -25.64 15.80 -2.19
N PRO A 227 -26.53 16.80 -2.31
CA PRO A 227 -26.60 17.86 -1.32
C PRO A 227 -27.21 17.26 -0.05
N GLN A 228 -26.43 16.46 0.68
CA GLN A 228 -26.74 16.07 2.06
C GLN A 228 -25.52 16.29 2.94
N VAL A 229 -25.09 17.54 3.02
CA VAL A 229 -24.45 18.06 4.23
C VAL A 229 -25.59 18.64 5.05
N SER A 230 -26.12 17.85 5.99
CA SER A 230 -27.04 18.37 7.00
C SER A 230 -26.23 19.25 7.96
N GLN A 231 -26.11 20.54 7.66
CA GLN A 231 -25.69 21.51 8.67
C GLN A 231 -26.76 21.53 9.77
N ALA A 232 -26.41 21.03 10.96
CA ALA A 232 -27.20 21.33 12.15
C ALA A 232 -27.09 22.84 12.41
N PRO A 233 -28.20 23.60 12.50
CA PRO A 233 -28.12 25.01 12.85
C PRO A 233 -27.69 25.12 14.30
N SER A 234 -26.51 25.65 14.55
CA SER A 234 -26.12 26.17 15.86
C SER A 234 -26.95 27.41 16.16
N ASP A 235 -27.95 27.25 17.04
CA ASP A 235 -28.68 28.35 17.65
C ASP A 235 -27.71 29.25 18.42
N THR A 236 -27.40 30.44 17.91
CA THR A 236 -27.24 31.63 18.77
C THR A 236 -27.32 32.96 18.02
N ALA A 237 -28.25 33.80 18.51
CA ALA A 237 -28.27 35.27 18.50
C ALA A 237 -28.37 36.03 17.15
N VAL A 238 -29.61 36.46 16.90
CA VAL A 238 -29.98 37.57 16.01
C VAL A 238 -29.25 38.86 16.41
N SER A 239 -28.69 39.57 15.44
CA SER A 239 -28.53 41.03 15.49
C SER A 239 -28.69 41.60 14.08
N GLU A 240 -29.72 42.42 13.92
CA GLU A 240 -30.08 43.13 12.70
C GLU A 240 -29.11 44.28 12.39
N ASN A 241 -29.04 44.59 11.09
CA ASN A 241 -28.38 45.72 10.42
C ASN A 241 -26.87 45.58 10.15
N GLY A 242 -26.60 45.14 8.92
CA GLY A 242 -25.36 45.41 8.22
C GLY A 242 -25.47 44.91 6.79
N SER A 243 -25.58 45.81 5.83
CA SER A 243 -25.50 45.53 4.39
C SER A 243 -24.18 44.81 4.08
N ALA A 244 -24.25 43.51 3.83
CA ALA A 244 -23.17 42.72 3.27
C ALA A 244 -23.57 42.27 1.87
N THR A 245 -22.70 42.55 0.91
CA THR A 245 -22.62 41.85 -0.38
C THR A 245 -22.67 40.34 -0.16
N PRO A 246 -23.22 39.53 -1.10
CA PRO A 246 -23.22 38.09 -0.93
C PRO A 246 -21.77 37.60 -0.97
N ASP A 247 -21.19 37.33 0.19
CA ASP A 247 -20.02 36.48 0.30
C ASP A 247 -20.41 35.14 -0.36
N THR A 248 -19.79 34.85 -1.49
CA THR A 248 -19.81 33.51 -2.07
C THR A 248 -19.22 32.57 -1.03
N LEU A 249 -20.08 31.82 -0.34
CA LEU A 249 -19.68 30.69 0.51
C LEU A 249 -18.84 29.75 -0.36
N ILE A 250 -17.53 29.70 -0.10
CA ILE A 250 -16.64 28.72 -0.72
C ILE A 250 -17.02 27.36 -0.14
N ASP A 251 -17.53 26.47 -0.98
CA ASP A 251 -17.95 25.12 -0.58
C ASP A 251 -16.72 24.21 -0.43
N ASN A 252 -16.15 24.16 0.78
CA ASN A 252 -15.04 23.26 1.12
C ASN A 252 -15.53 21.86 1.50
N SER A 253 -16.46 21.30 0.72
CA SER A 253 -17.04 19.99 1.00
C SER A 253 -16.20 18.84 0.47
N VAL A 254 -16.10 17.78 1.27
CA VAL A 254 -15.58 16.48 0.83
C VAL A 254 -16.77 15.68 0.33
N THR A 255 -16.73 15.29 -0.95
CA THR A 255 -17.80 14.49 -1.56
C THR A 255 -17.39 13.04 -1.75
N VAL A 256 -18.33 12.13 -1.50
CA VAL A 256 -18.21 10.70 -1.86
C VAL A 256 -19.09 10.47 -3.08
N SER A 257 -18.49 10.04 -4.19
CA SER A 257 -19.17 9.85 -5.47
C SER A 257 -19.38 8.38 -5.82
N LYS A 258 -18.54 7.47 -5.33
CA LYS A 258 -18.72 6.02 -5.49
C LYS A 258 -18.43 5.30 -4.18
N VAL A 259 -19.13 4.19 -3.96
CA VAL A 259 -18.93 3.28 -2.83
C VAL A 259 -18.85 1.86 -3.35
N ILE A 260 -17.89 1.11 -2.84
CA ILE A 260 -17.78 -0.34 -3.05
C ILE A 260 -17.88 -1.00 -1.68
N GLU A 261 -18.85 -1.89 -1.50
CA GLU A 261 -18.92 -2.73 -0.28
C GLU A 261 -17.93 -3.89 -0.45
N THR A 262 -16.87 -3.93 0.36
CA THR A 262 -15.90 -5.04 0.35
C THR A 262 -16.39 -6.20 1.22
N VAL A 263 -15.66 -7.31 1.23
CA VAL A 263 -15.99 -8.46 2.09
C VAL A 263 -16.07 -8.08 3.57
N ASP A 264 -15.22 -7.17 4.03
CA ASP A 264 -15.00 -6.79 5.43
C ASP A 264 -15.24 -5.29 5.73
N GLY A 265 -15.62 -4.50 4.72
CA GLY A 265 -15.68 -3.05 4.86
C GLY A 265 -16.18 -2.31 3.62
N TYR A 266 -15.53 -1.18 3.35
CA TYR A 266 -15.89 -0.29 2.25
C TYR A 266 -14.65 0.30 1.56
N ILE A 267 -14.76 0.58 0.26
CA ILE A 267 -13.92 1.54 -0.45
C ILE A 267 -14.79 2.77 -0.75
N LEU A 268 -14.34 3.94 -0.32
CA LEU A 268 -14.95 5.22 -0.68
C LEU A 268 -14.11 5.89 -1.74
N ILE A 269 -14.77 6.43 -2.75
CA ILE A 269 -14.15 7.19 -3.83
C ILE A 269 -14.86 8.52 -3.91
N GLY A 270 -14.09 9.60 -3.95
CA GLY A 270 -14.60 10.94 -3.88
C GLY A 270 -13.75 11.95 -4.61
N GLN A 271 -14.21 13.20 -4.61
CA GLN A 271 -13.49 14.33 -5.16
C GLN A 271 -13.56 15.52 -4.20
N LEU A 272 -12.48 16.29 -4.20
CA LEU A 272 -12.45 17.65 -3.69
C LEU A 272 -12.72 18.57 -4.89
N LEU A 273 -13.69 19.46 -4.79
CA LEU A 273 -14.05 20.38 -5.87
C LEU A 273 -13.64 21.80 -5.49
N PRO A 274 -12.35 22.15 -5.59
CA PRO A 274 -11.91 23.47 -5.21
C PRO A 274 -12.45 24.53 -6.17
N GLN A 275 -13.02 25.60 -5.62
CA GLN A 275 -13.38 26.81 -6.35
C GLN A 275 -12.14 27.71 -6.48
N SER A 276 -11.12 27.26 -7.20
CA SER A 276 -9.89 28.06 -7.39
C SER A 276 -10.12 29.22 -8.36
N GLN A 277 -9.54 30.40 -8.07
CA GLN A 277 -9.52 31.49 -9.04
C GLN A 277 -8.57 31.18 -10.22
N PRO A 278 -8.73 31.81 -11.39
CA PRO A 278 -7.79 31.65 -12.50
C PRO A 278 -6.35 31.97 -12.08
N GLY A 279 -5.45 30.99 -12.14
CA GLY A 279 -4.05 31.12 -11.74
C GLY A 279 -3.71 30.57 -10.34
N GLU A 280 -4.73 30.15 -9.59
CA GLU A 280 -4.58 29.46 -8.30
C GLU A 280 -4.74 27.94 -8.49
N ARG A 281 -3.99 27.17 -7.70
CA ARG A 281 -4.08 25.71 -7.64
C ARG A 281 -4.16 25.27 -6.19
N THR A 282 -5.08 24.36 -5.88
CA THR A 282 -5.16 23.75 -4.56
C THR A 282 -4.20 22.57 -4.48
N GLN A 283 -3.35 22.55 -3.45
CA GLN A 283 -2.44 21.44 -3.16
C GLN A 283 -2.80 20.82 -1.81
N LEU A 284 -3.06 19.52 -1.79
CA LEU A 284 -3.23 18.76 -0.56
C LEU A 284 -1.93 18.73 0.23
N THR A 285 -2.02 18.93 1.54
CA THR A 285 -0.86 18.96 2.47
C THR A 285 -0.77 17.74 3.37
N GLY A 286 -1.70 16.79 3.24
CA GLY A 286 -1.71 15.57 4.04
C GLY A 286 -2.69 14.52 3.52
N VAL A 287 -2.66 13.37 4.18
CA VAL A 287 -3.63 12.28 3.99
C VAL A 287 -4.95 12.59 4.72
N PRO A 288 -6.09 11.97 4.35
CA PRO A 288 -7.35 12.24 5.03
C PRO A 288 -7.32 11.78 6.50
N GLU A 289 -7.95 12.54 7.37
CA GLU A 289 -8.31 12.07 8.70
C GLU A 289 -9.76 11.61 8.70
N ILE A 290 -10.00 10.39 9.16
CA ILE A 290 -11.33 9.80 9.21
C ILE A 290 -11.66 9.46 10.65
N TRP A 291 -12.77 9.98 11.14
CA TRP A 291 -13.24 9.78 12.51
C TRP A 291 -14.66 9.23 12.48
N ASP A 292 -14.94 8.23 13.29
CA ASP A 292 -16.28 7.72 13.48
C ASP A 292 -17.09 8.62 14.44
N ALA A 293 -18.40 8.41 14.54
CA ALA A 293 -19.28 9.23 15.38
C ALA A 293 -19.07 9.03 16.90
N SER A 294 -18.30 8.02 17.32
CA SER A 294 -17.88 7.84 18.71
C SER A 294 -16.61 8.60 19.06
N GLY A 295 -15.92 9.18 18.06
CA GLY A 295 -14.63 9.83 18.20
C GLY A 295 -13.44 8.88 18.04
N MET A 296 -13.66 7.68 17.50
CA MET A 296 -12.59 6.74 17.17
C MET A 296 -12.00 7.08 15.80
N GLN A 297 -10.67 7.15 15.71
CA GLN A 297 -9.99 7.34 14.43
C GLN A 297 -10.10 6.06 13.58
N VAL A 298 -10.61 6.18 12.37
CA VAL A 298 -10.75 5.05 11.44
C VAL A 298 -9.43 4.81 10.74
N THR A 299 -8.91 3.60 10.91
CA THR A 299 -7.76 3.11 10.15
C THR A 299 -8.16 2.74 8.73
N TYR A 300 -7.38 3.16 7.74
CA TYR A 300 -7.65 2.91 6.32
C TYR A 300 -6.35 2.65 5.54
N THR A 301 -6.51 2.12 4.32
CA THR A 301 -5.46 1.93 3.32
C THR A 301 -5.85 2.60 1.99
N PHE A 302 -4.88 2.73 1.09
CA PHE A 302 -5.07 3.33 -0.23
C PHE A 302 -5.19 2.24 -1.31
N PRO A 303 -6.38 2.04 -1.92
CA PRO A 303 -6.60 1.00 -2.93
C PRO A 303 -5.91 1.38 -4.25
N GLN A 304 -4.70 0.85 -4.48
CA GLN A 304 -3.84 1.22 -5.62
C GLN A 304 -4.48 0.95 -7.01
N ASP A 305 -5.38 -0.01 -7.05
CA ASP A 305 -6.15 -0.44 -8.23
C ASP A 305 -7.31 0.50 -8.57
N VAL A 306 -7.62 1.50 -7.72
CA VAL A 306 -8.68 2.49 -7.96
C VAL A 306 -8.12 3.86 -8.35
N TYR A 307 -6.89 4.18 -7.93
CA TYR A 307 -6.28 5.51 -8.06
C TYR A 307 -6.12 6.03 -9.49
N GLN A 308 -6.16 5.15 -10.49
CA GLN A 308 -5.83 5.49 -11.88
C GLN A 308 -6.95 6.22 -12.62
N GLU A 309 -8.21 6.08 -12.18
CA GLU A 309 -9.35 6.80 -12.77
C GLU A 309 -9.53 8.22 -12.22
N MET A 310 -8.61 8.66 -11.36
CA MET A 310 -8.85 9.80 -10.48
C MET A 310 -8.12 11.04 -11.00
N GLY A 311 -8.87 12.10 -11.28
CA GLY A 311 -8.29 13.41 -11.59
C GLY A 311 -7.49 13.97 -10.40
N ALA A 312 -6.79 15.09 -10.60
CA ALA A 312 -5.87 15.68 -9.61
C ALA A 312 -6.47 15.99 -8.22
N THR A 313 -7.79 15.97 -8.07
CA THR A 313 -8.50 16.22 -6.80
C THR A 313 -9.31 15.04 -6.29
N GLY A 314 -9.17 13.86 -6.92
CA GLY A 314 -9.81 12.62 -6.47
C GLY A 314 -9.10 12.02 -5.25
N TRP A 315 -9.87 11.38 -4.37
CA TRP A 315 -9.34 10.56 -3.27
C TRP A 315 -10.08 9.23 -3.13
N ALA A 316 -9.36 8.17 -2.75
CA ALA A 316 -9.95 6.86 -2.45
C ALA A 316 -9.34 6.26 -1.18
N VAL A 317 -10.18 5.67 -0.32
CA VAL A 317 -9.76 5.02 0.93
C VAL A 317 -10.52 3.72 1.12
N GLN A 318 -9.82 2.70 1.63
CA GLN A 318 -10.40 1.41 1.99
C GLN A 318 -10.30 1.22 3.50
N PHE A 319 -11.38 0.82 4.16
CA PHE A 319 -11.38 0.56 5.61
C PHE A 319 -12.33 -0.58 5.98
N LYS A 320 -12.06 -1.22 7.12
CA LYS A 320 -12.91 -2.27 7.70
C LYS A 320 -14.13 -1.63 8.39
N ALA A 321 -15.32 -2.21 8.24
CA ALA A 321 -16.56 -1.63 8.77
C ALA A 321 -16.94 -2.12 10.17
N ALA A 322 -16.34 -3.22 10.65
CA ALA A 322 -16.64 -3.79 11.95
C ALA A 322 -16.37 -2.79 13.09
N GLY A 323 -17.33 -2.63 14.00
CA GLY A 323 -17.20 -1.77 15.18
C GLY A 323 -17.35 -0.26 14.95
N LEU A 324 -17.44 0.21 13.69
CA LEU A 324 -17.55 1.64 13.38
C LEU A 324 -18.93 2.21 13.69
N VAL A 325 -18.96 3.43 14.24
CA VAL A 325 -20.19 4.21 14.44
C VAL A 325 -20.32 5.32 13.39
N TYR A 326 -21.44 5.37 12.69
CA TYR A 326 -21.69 6.35 11.61
C TYR A 326 -22.49 7.57 12.12
N PRO A 327 -22.37 8.76 11.49
CA PRO A 327 -21.60 9.05 10.27
C PRO A 327 -20.08 9.13 10.51
N LEU A 328 -19.31 8.76 9.48
CA LEU A 328 -17.88 9.05 9.45
C LEU A 328 -17.67 10.51 9.05
N THR A 329 -16.75 11.17 9.73
CA THR A 329 -16.27 12.51 9.39
C THR A 329 -14.93 12.36 8.66
N ILE A 330 -14.85 12.90 7.45
CA ILE A 330 -13.66 12.84 6.59
C ILE A 330 -13.13 14.26 6.43
N THR A 331 -11.86 14.46 6.79
CA THR A 331 -11.21 15.76 6.79
C THR A 331 -9.95 15.71 5.94
N PHE A 332 -9.78 16.70 5.06
CA PHE A 332 -8.53 16.94 4.34
C PHE A 332 -7.97 18.32 4.67
N SER A 333 -6.64 18.44 4.61
CA SER A 333 -5.96 19.73 4.66
C SER A 333 -5.31 20.03 3.31
N SER A 334 -5.48 21.26 2.85
CA SER A 334 -4.84 21.76 1.64
C SER A 334 -4.31 23.17 1.86
N VAL A 335 -3.57 23.67 0.88
CA VAL A 335 -3.18 25.07 0.75
C VAL A 335 -3.48 25.55 -0.66
N GLU A 336 -3.73 26.84 -0.80
CA GLU A 336 -3.76 27.48 -2.11
C GLU A 336 -2.35 27.87 -2.53
N ILE A 337 -2.04 27.60 -3.78
CA ILE A 337 -0.76 27.94 -4.39
C ILE A 337 -1.01 28.81 -5.60
N ARG A 338 -0.27 29.91 -5.68
CA ARG A 338 -0.42 30.88 -6.78
C ARG A 338 0.91 31.46 -7.20
N GLN A 339 1.01 31.86 -8.46
CA GLN A 339 2.18 32.57 -8.96
C GLN A 339 2.09 34.06 -8.58
N ALA A 340 3.16 34.64 -8.01
CA ALA A 340 3.16 36.04 -7.58
C ALA A 340 3.16 37.02 -8.77
N ASP A 341 4.17 36.92 -9.64
CA ASP A 341 4.27 37.67 -10.90
C ASP A 341 4.97 36.78 -11.95
N PRO A 342 4.28 36.37 -13.02
CA PRO A 342 4.85 35.51 -14.05
C PRO A 342 6.02 36.13 -14.84
N ASN A 343 6.16 37.45 -14.85
CA ASN A 343 7.21 38.15 -15.59
C ASN A 343 8.39 38.59 -14.72
N ALA A 344 8.28 38.44 -13.39
CA ALA A 344 9.36 38.80 -12.49
C ALA A 344 10.53 37.82 -12.64
N VAL A 345 11.71 38.38 -12.86
CA VAL A 345 12.97 37.66 -12.91
C VAL A 345 14.00 38.37 -12.03
N ALA A 346 14.90 37.60 -11.43
CA ALA A 346 16.04 38.13 -10.69
C ALA A 346 17.31 37.38 -11.12
N GLU A 347 18.40 38.11 -11.31
CA GLU A 347 19.66 37.54 -11.77
C GLU A 347 20.74 37.73 -10.72
N PHE A 348 21.60 36.72 -10.58
CA PHE A 348 22.84 36.82 -9.83
C PHE A 348 23.93 36.01 -10.49
N THR A 349 25.17 36.20 -10.03
CA THR A 349 26.32 35.46 -10.54
C THR A 349 26.93 34.61 -9.44
N PHE A 350 27.42 33.45 -9.84
CA PHE A 350 28.01 32.44 -8.96
C PHE A 350 29.28 31.90 -9.62
N ASP A 351 30.42 31.97 -8.94
CA ASP A 351 31.68 31.39 -9.44
C ASP A 351 31.87 29.97 -8.88
N ALA A 352 31.60 28.98 -9.74
CA ALA A 352 31.80 27.57 -9.44
C ALA A 352 33.26 27.14 -9.52
N GLY A 353 34.16 27.99 -10.02
CA GLY A 353 35.52 27.62 -10.37
C GLY A 353 35.59 26.62 -11.52
N TYR A 354 36.81 26.20 -11.87
CA TYR A 354 37.07 25.36 -13.06
C TYR A 354 36.89 23.85 -12.83
N ASN A 355 36.71 23.42 -11.59
CA ASN A 355 36.64 22.00 -11.23
C ASN A 355 35.79 21.76 -9.96
N PRO A 356 34.49 22.09 -9.98
CA PRO A 356 33.59 21.85 -8.85
C PRO A 356 33.55 20.35 -8.49
N GLN A 357 33.70 20.02 -7.21
CA GLN A 357 33.70 18.64 -6.73
C GLN A 357 32.37 18.27 -6.04
N PRO A 358 31.88 17.02 -6.16
CA PRO A 358 30.73 16.56 -5.39
C PRO A 358 30.92 16.79 -3.88
N GLY A 359 29.89 17.32 -3.22
CA GLY A 359 29.90 17.71 -1.80
C GLY A 359 30.58 19.05 -1.52
N GLN A 360 31.12 19.73 -2.54
CA GLN A 360 31.63 21.10 -2.38
C GLN A 360 30.47 22.06 -2.11
N GLU A 361 30.63 22.89 -1.08
CA GLU A 361 29.66 23.91 -0.68
C GLU A 361 30.22 25.32 -0.84
N TRP A 362 29.37 26.23 -1.31
CA TRP A 362 29.60 27.67 -1.34
C TRP A 362 28.54 28.37 -0.48
N THR A 363 28.94 28.85 0.69
CA THR A 363 28.08 29.68 1.55
C THR A 363 28.07 31.11 1.02
N LEU A 364 26.93 31.59 0.52
CA LEU A 364 26.80 32.89 -0.13
C LEU A 364 26.12 33.93 0.77
N ASN A 365 25.08 33.50 1.52
CA ASN A 365 24.22 34.39 2.32
C ASN A 365 23.75 35.64 1.55
N GLN A 366 23.38 35.47 0.29
CA GLN A 366 23.01 36.56 -0.60
C GLN A 366 21.50 36.78 -0.58
N GLU A 367 21.05 38.03 -0.36
CA GLU A 367 19.64 38.39 -0.46
C GLU A 367 19.29 38.78 -1.90
N ILE A 368 18.24 38.17 -2.46
CA ILE A 368 17.76 38.37 -3.82
C ILE A 368 16.29 38.79 -3.77
N GLN A 369 15.95 39.87 -4.45
CA GLN A 369 14.56 40.33 -4.55
C GLN A 369 13.89 39.72 -5.77
N LEU A 370 12.76 39.05 -5.58
CA LEU A 370 11.96 38.48 -6.67
C LEU A 370 10.47 38.68 -6.37
N ALA A 371 9.73 39.27 -7.32
CA ALA A 371 8.28 39.52 -7.20
C ALA A 371 7.84 40.21 -5.88
N GLY A 372 8.70 41.06 -5.30
CA GLY A 372 8.43 41.77 -4.03
C GLY A 372 8.77 40.98 -2.76
N HIS A 373 9.34 39.78 -2.88
CA HIS A 373 9.79 38.95 -1.77
C HIS A 373 11.32 38.85 -1.74
N THR A 374 11.87 38.72 -0.53
CA THR A 374 13.31 38.52 -0.31
C THR A 374 13.61 37.04 -0.19
N LEU A 375 14.51 36.54 -1.04
CA LEU A 375 15.02 35.17 -1.00
C LEU A 375 16.47 35.24 -0.56
N LYS A 376 16.80 34.66 0.59
CA LYS A 376 18.18 34.57 1.09
C LYS A 376 18.77 33.25 0.60
N LEU A 377 19.64 33.32 -0.40
CA LEU A 377 20.44 32.17 -0.85
C LEU A 377 21.54 31.90 0.18
N GLU A 378 21.40 30.83 0.95
CA GLU A 378 22.31 30.49 2.03
C GLU A 378 23.54 29.76 1.50
N TYR A 379 23.31 28.71 0.71
CA TYR A 379 24.36 27.89 0.14
C TYR A 379 24.04 27.42 -1.28
N ILE A 380 25.09 27.12 -2.03
CA ILE A 380 25.04 26.25 -3.20
C ILE A 380 25.91 25.04 -2.90
N THR A 381 25.48 23.83 -3.25
CA THR A 381 26.31 22.62 -3.21
C THR A 381 26.39 21.96 -4.56
N ALA A 382 27.55 21.42 -4.92
CA ALA A 382 27.70 20.55 -6.08
C ALA A 382 27.37 19.10 -5.67
N ASP A 383 26.55 18.41 -6.45
CA ASP A 383 26.18 17.02 -6.18
C ASP A 383 26.93 16.02 -7.08
N SER A 384 26.80 14.72 -6.78
CA SER A 384 27.43 13.65 -7.55
C SER A 384 26.84 13.45 -8.95
N ARG A 385 25.73 14.12 -9.29
CA ARG A 385 25.01 14.00 -10.57
C ARG A 385 25.37 15.14 -11.52
N ASN A 386 26.58 15.68 -11.39
CA ASN A 386 27.06 16.84 -12.16
C ASN A 386 26.11 18.04 -12.07
N GLY A 387 25.53 18.25 -10.88
CA GLY A 387 24.51 19.25 -10.64
C GLY A 387 24.83 20.21 -9.50
N TYR A 388 23.95 21.20 -9.34
CA TYR A 388 23.95 22.16 -8.24
C TYR A 388 22.65 22.08 -7.46
N SER A 389 22.74 22.15 -6.13
CA SER A 389 21.62 22.39 -5.22
C SER A 389 21.74 23.80 -4.67
N PHE A 390 20.67 24.59 -4.78
CA PHE A 390 20.56 25.95 -4.29
C PHE A 390 19.65 25.95 -3.07
N GLY A 391 20.17 26.33 -1.90
CA GLY A 391 19.42 26.38 -0.64
C GLY A 391 19.00 27.79 -0.27
N PHE A 392 17.69 28.00 -0.10
CA PHE A 392 17.11 29.30 0.20
C PHE A 392 16.39 29.32 1.55
N GLN A 393 16.56 30.43 2.27
CA GLN A 393 15.69 30.86 3.36
C GLN A 393 14.81 32.02 2.88
N VAL A 394 13.51 31.88 3.02
CA VAL A 394 12.51 32.80 2.49
C VAL A 394 11.43 33.15 3.51
N ASP A 395 10.60 34.13 3.17
CA ASP A 395 9.37 34.41 3.92
C ASP A 395 8.43 33.18 3.89
N PRO A 396 7.71 32.85 4.98
CA PRO A 396 6.80 31.70 5.04
C PRO A 396 5.69 31.67 3.97
N GLN A 397 5.41 32.77 3.28
CA GLN A 397 4.46 32.80 2.16
C GLN A 397 5.08 32.36 0.84
N VAL A 398 6.41 32.23 0.73
CA VAL A 398 7.08 31.82 -0.52
C VAL A 398 7.22 30.30 -0.55
N TYR A 399 6.49 29.66 -1.45
CA TYR A 399 6.49 28.20 -1.63
C TYR A 399 7.68 27.69 -2.45
N SER A 400 8.02 28.36 -3.54
CA SER A 400 9.13 27.94 -4.40
C SER A 400 9.49 29.03 -5.40
N ALA A 401 10.68 28.93 -6.00
CA ALA A 401 11.06 29.67 -7.19
C ALA A 401 11.78 28.73 -8.17
N SER A 402 11.69 29.01 -9.46
CA SER A 402 12.49 28.31 -10.48
C SER A 402 13.90 28.88 -10.49
N VAL A 403 14.90 28.01 -10.66
CA VAL A 403 16.31 28.38 -10.84
C VAL A 403 16.75 27.90 -12.22
N GLN A 404 17.46 28.75 -12.96
CA GLN A 404 18.02 28.42 -14.26
C GLN A 404 19.46 28.94 -14.33
N ILE A 405 20.39 28.16 -14.84
CA ILE A 405 21.74 28.62 -15.18
C ILE A 405 21.74 28.99 -16.67
N GLU A 406 22.03 30.25 -16.99
CA GLU A 406 21.97 30.76 -18.35
C GLU A 406 22.99 30.07 -19.27
N GLY A 407 22.52 29.66 -20.45
CA GLY A 407 23.36 28.96 -21.44
C GLY A 407 23.50 27.45 -21.22
N PHE A 408 22.88 26.89 -20.18
CA PHE A 408 22.92 25.44 -19.89
C PHE A 408 21.51 24.87 -19.81
N THR A 409 21.31 23.67 -20.33
CA THR A 409 20.02 22.96 -20.25
C THR A 409 20.13 21.83 -19.23
N PRO A 410 19.36 21.84 -18.14
CA PRO A 410 19.37 20.73 -17.19
C PRO A 410 18.80 19.48 -17.84
N VAL A 411 19.43 18.33 -17.58
CA VAL A 411 18.96 16.99 -18.00
C VAL A 411 18.12 16.32 -16.91
N GLY A 412 18.10 16.91 -15.73
CA GLY A 412 17.35 16.47 -14.58
C GLY A 412 17.38 17.54 -13.50
N GLY A 413 16.66 17.29 -12.43
CA GLY A 413 16.53 18.23 -11.34
C GLY A 413 15.21 18.03 -10.62
N GLY A 414 15.10 18.70 -9.49
CA GLY A 414 13.94 18.66 -8.64
C GLY A 414 14.02 19.80 -7.64
N GLY A 415 12.90 20.21 -7.09
CA GLY A 415 12.88 21.31 -6.14
C GLY A 415 11.45 21.70 -5.82
N GLY A 416 11.27 22.23 -4.62
CA GLY A 416 9.96 22.56 -4.07
C GLY A 416 9.92 22.30 -2.56
N GLY A 417 8.90 22.84 -1.91
CA GLY A 417 8.72 22.71 -0.46
C GLY A 417 9.33 23.86 0.32
N GLY A 418 9.01 25.10 -0.05
CA GLY A 418 9.23 26.30 0.75
C GLY A 418 7.94 26.79 1.40
N GLY A 419 8.08 27.79 2.27
CA GLY A 419 6.96 28.47 2.92
C GLY A 419 6.61 27.88 4.30
N GLY A 420 5.39 28.11 4.77
CA GLY A 420 4.95 27.75 6.13
C GLY A 420 4.94 26.25 6.46
N LEU A 421 5.19 25.38 5.46
CA LEU A 421 5.30 23.92 5.64
C LEU A 421 6.71 23.49 6.06
N THR A 422 7.73 24.29 5.76
CA THR A 422 9.15 24.00 6.00
C THR A 422 9.87 25.17 6.69
N ASN A 423 9.12 26.00 7.42
CA ASN A 423 9.62 27.21 8.06
C ASN A 423 10.39 28.17 7.12
N GLY A 424 10.00 28.20 5.84
CA GLY A 424 10.61 29.08 4.85
C GLY A 424 11.94 28.55 4.28
N GLU A 425 12.30 27.29 4.48
CA GLU A 425 13.45 26.68 3.81
C GLU A 425 13.02 25.93 2.55
N PHE A 426 13.71 26.13 1.42
CA PHE A 426 13.56 25.24 0.26
C PHE A 426 14.82 25.13 -0.58
N ASN A 427 14.93 24.00 -1.28
CA ASN A 427 16.04 23.71 -2.17
C ASN A 427 15.57 23.49 -3.61
N VAL A 428 16.40 23.92 -4.56
CA VAL A 428 16.24 23.62 -5.99
C VAL A 428 17.51 22.97 -6.49
N THR A 429 17.38 21.81 -7.12
CA THR A 429 18.47 21.01 -7.69
C THR A 429 18.39 20.99 -9.21
N LEU A 430 19.53 21.18 -9.87
CA LEU A 430 19.67 21.15 -11.32
C LEU A 430 20.82 20.22 -11.67
N SER A 431 20.56 19.19 -12.47
CA SER A 431 21.57 18.22 -12.93
C SER A 431 21.84 18.42 -14.42
N TYR A 432 23.11 18.27 -14.82
CA TYR A 432 23.57 18.51 -16.19
C TYR A 432 24.37 17.32 -16.71
N ALA A 433 24.39 17.13 -18.04
CA ALA A 433 25.24 16.11 -18.66
C ALA A 433 26.73 16.36 -18.36
N GLN A 434 27.11 17.63 -18.27
CA GLN A 434 28.42 18.10 -17.79
C GLN A 434 28.17 19.27 -16.84
N ILE A 435 28.81 19.25 -15.68
CA ILE A 435 28.61 20.29 -14.67
C ILE A 435 29.09 21.64 -15.23
N PRO A 436 28.25 22.70 -15.22
CA PRO A 436 28.68 24.04 -15.60
C PRO A 436 29.87 24.50 -14.75
N THR A 437 30.84 25.21 -15.33
CA THR A 437 32.05 25.66 -14.59
C THR A 437 32.35 27.14 -14.82
N GLY A 438 33.12 27.74 -13.91
CA GLY A 438 33.53 29.14 -13.96
C GLY A 438 32.46 30.07 -13.39
N VAL A 439 32.44 31.31 -13.88
CA VAL A 439 31.44 32.30 -13.48
C VAL A 439 30.14 32.04 -14.24
N LEU A 440 29.12 31.63 -13.51
CA LEU A 440 27.80 31.26 -13.98
C LEU A 440 26.81 32.39 -13.72
N SER A 441 25.95 32.67 -14.70
CA SER A 441 24.80 33.58 -14.54
C SER A 441 23.58 32.76 -14.21
N VAL A 442 22.89 33.10 -13.13
CA VAL A 442 21.75 32.35 -12.61
C VAL A 442 20.52 33.24 -12.57
N THR A 443 19.42 32.75 -13.13
CA THR A 443 18.14 33.44 -13.20
C THR A 443 17.14 32.74 -12.28
N LEU A 444 16.49 33.51 -11.42
CA LEU A 444 15.33 33.11 -10.63
C LEU A 444 14.05 33.62 -11.29
N SER A 445 13.03 32.77 -11.37
CA SER A 445 11.73 33.11 -11.98
C SER A 445 10.59 32.29 -11.37
N ASN A 446 9.35 32.50 -11.84
CA ASN A 446 8.17 31.73 -11.44
C ASN A 446 7.99 31.60 -9.92
N LEU A 447 8.16 32.71 -9.19
CA LEU A 447 7.95 32.71 -7.75
C LEU A 447 6.51 32.32 -7.42
N THR A 448 6.39 31.30 -6.59
CA THR A 448 5.15 30.67 -6.20
C THR A 448 4.91 30.93 -4.72
N LEU A 449 3.70 31.35 -4.37
CA LEU A 449 3.26 31.67 -3.02
C LEU A 449 2.30 30.60 -2.48
N ILE A 450 2.33 30.41 -1.16
CA ILE A 450 1.44 29.54 -0.41
C ILE A 450 0.46 30.39 0.42
N GLY A 451 -0.82 30.04 0.35
CA GLY A 451 -1.91 30.63 1.13
C GLY A 451 -2.06 29.99 2.51
N ALA A 452 -3.10 30.40 3.24
CA ALA A 452 -3.44 29.79 4.52
C ALA A 452 -3.93 28.33 4.32
N PRO A 453 -3.73 27.45 5.32
CA PRO A 453 -4.33 26.11 5.30
C PRO A 453 -5.85 26.18 5.18
N ILE A 454 -6.39 25.35 4.30
CA ILE A 454 -7.82 25.16 4.07
C ILE A 454 -8.19 23.76 4.56
N THR A 455 -9.21 23.69 5.40
CA THR A 455 -9.78 22.42 5.87
C THR A 455 -11.01 22.10 5.05
N TRP A 456 -11.01 20.92 4.44
CA TRP A 456 -12.15 20.32 3.75
C TRP A 456 -12.79 19.31 4.67
N GLN A 457 -14.11 19.31 4.78
CA GLN A 457 -14.81 18.35 5.62
C GLN A 457 -16.05 17.80 4.92
N GLY A 458 -16.33 16.52 5.13
CA GLY A 458 -17.56 15.89 4.70
C GLY A 458 -17.96 14.78 5.66
N GLN A 459 -19.22 14.38 5.58
CA GLN A 459 -19.74 13.25 6.34
C GLN A 459 -20.27 12.19 5.39
N TRP A 460 -20.06 10.93 5.76
CA TRP A 460 -20.58 9.80 5.01
C TRP A 460 -21.19 8.75 5.93
N SER A 461 -22.29 8.14 5.48
CA SER A 461 -22.89 6.97 6.11
C SER A 461 -23.30 5.98 5.03
N PRO A 462 -23.12 4.67 5.25
CA PRO A 462 -23.67 3.68 4.34
C PRO A 462 -25.19 3.72 4.38
N SER A 463 -25.84 3.44 3.25
CA SER A 463 -27.30 3.33 3.18
C SER A 463 -27.83 2.20 4.06
N THR A 464 -27.04 1.15 4.25
CA THR A 464 -27.30 0.06 5.21
C THR A 464 -25.98 -0.31 5.90
N PRO A 465 -25.82 -0.02 7.19
CA PRO A 465 -24.63 -0.43 7.94
C PRO A 465 -24.40 -1.94 7.92
N ARG A 466 -23.13 -2.37 7.84
CA ARG A 466 -22.70 -3.79 7.85
C ARG A 466 -22.86 -4.45 9.22
N THR A 467 -24.10 -4.71 9.60
CA THR A 467 -24.46 -5.48 10.81
C THR A 467 -24.25 -6.99 10.66
N ASP A 468 -23.96 -7.46 9.44
CA ASP A 468 -23.53 -8.82 9.15
C ASP A 468 -22.11 -9.12 9.65
N LEU A 469 -21.31 -8.08 9.88
CA LEU A 469 -19.97 -8.22 10.45
C LEU A 469 -20.04 -8.27 11.97
N PRO A 470 -19.23 -9.12 12.64
CA PRO A 470 -19.16 -9.15 14.09
C PRO A 470 -18.63 -7.81 14.61
N ALA A 471 -19.30 -7.24 15.63
CA ALA A 471 -18.88 -5.97 16.24
C ALA A 471 -17.44 -6.04 16.79
N ASN A 472 -17.04 -7.21 17.29
CA ASN A 472 -15.67 -7.56 17.63
C ASN A 472 -15.28 -8.77 16.77
N PRO A 473 -14.61 -8.58 15.62
CA PRO A 473 -14.12 -9.70 14.84
C PRO A 473 -13.21 -10.56 15.70
N THR A 474 -13.39 -11.89 15.63
CA THR A 474 -12.43 -12.79 16.26
C THR A 474 -11.08 -12.53 15.58
N PRO A 475 -10.01 -12.21 16.33
CA PRO A 475 -8.70 -11.99 15.73
C PRO A 475 -8.34 -13.19 14.85
N GLN A 476 -7.79 -12.91 13.67
CA GLN A 476 -7.25 -13.96 12.81
C GLN A 476 -6.29 -14.82 13.63
N SER A 477 -6.32 -16.14 13.46
CA SER A 477 -5.35 -17.01 14.13
C SER A 477 -3.93 -16.55 13.81
N GLY A 478 -3.11 -16.31 14.84
CA GLY A 478 -1.74 -15.78 14.71
C GLY A 478 -1.62 -14.26 14.76
N LEU A 479 -2.72 -13.50 14.71
CA LEU A 479 -2.71 -12.04 14.84
C LEU A 479 -2.61 -11.65 16.31
N CYS A 480 -1.52 -10.97 16.68
CA CYS A 480 -1.27 -10.56 18.06
C CYS A 480 -1.65 -9.12 18.34
N LEU A 481 -1.36 -8.18 17.43
CA LEU A 481 -1.61 -6.75 17.63
C LEU A 481 -2.19 -6.08 16.38
N MET A 482 -3.02 -5.08 16.59
CA MET A 482 -3.54 -4.16 15.58
C MET A 482 -3.22 -2.71 15.97
N ALA A 483 -3.31 -1.79 15.03
CA ALA A 483 -3.01 -0.37 15.25
C ALA A 483 -3.71 0.25 16.48
N ASP A 484 -4.98 -0.08 16.70
CA ASP A 484 -5.82 0.39 17.81
C ASP A 484 -5.43 -0.20 19.18
N SER A 485 -4.89 -1.42 19.19
CA SER A 485 -4.45 -2.11 20.41
C SER A 485 -3.09 -1.66 20.94
N LEU A 486 -2.30 -0.91 20.14
CA LEU A 486 -0.96 -0.47 20.53
C LEU A 486 -0.95 0.40 21.79
N GLU A 487 -2.00 1.21 21.98
CA GLU A 487 -2.12 2.09 23.16
C GLU A 487 -2.35 1.32 24.47
N LEU A 488 -2.72 0.04 24.39
CA LEU A 488 -2.95 -0.81 25.56
C LEU A 488 -1.67 -1.48 26.08
N LEU A 489 -0.58 -1.42 25.32
CA LEU A 489 0.69 -2.04 25.67
C LEU A 489 1.28 -1.41 26.94
N GLN A 490 1.73 -2.27 27.86
CA GLN A 490 2.39 -1.86 29.09
C GLN A 490 3.91 -1.73 28.86
N PRO A 491 4.62 -0.92 29.67
CA PRO A 491 6.07 -0.91 29.65
C PRO A 491 6.68 -2.29 29.91
N ALA A 492 7.83 -2.59 29.31
CA ALA A 492 8.52 -3.87 29.49
C ALA A 492 8.81 -4.22 30.96
N LEU A 493 8.73 -5.51 31.27
CA LEU A 493 8.99 -6.03 32.60
C LEU A 493 10.45 -5.79 33.03
N PRO A 494 10.73 -5.60 34.34
CA PRO A 494 12.09 -5.49 34.85
C PRO A 494 13.00 -6.70 34.54
N THR A 495 12.42 -7.87 34.26
CA THR A 495 13.19 -9.05 33.85
C THR A 495 13.80 -8.92 32.46
N LEU A 496 13.22 -8.07 31.60
CA LEU A 496 13.72 -7.77 30.26
C LEU A 496 14.64 -6.54 30.23
N SER A 497 14.70 -5.75 31.32
CA SER A 497 15.36 -4.43 31.30
C SER A 497 16.86 -4.48 30.99
N ASN A 498 17.55 -5.56 31.35
CA ASN A 498 18.99 -5.74 31.08
C ASN A 498 19.30 -6.18 29.65
N GLY A 499 18.29 -6.45 28.82
CA GLY A 499 18.50 -6.61 27.38
C GLY A 499 19.05 -5.32 26.77
N LYS A 500 19.67 -5.42 25.60
CA LYS A 500 20.20 -4.29 24.84
C LYS A 500 19.47 -4.11 23.52
N ALA A 501 19.28 -2.86 23.11
CA ALA A 501 18.80 -2.51 21.78
C ALA A 501 19.81 -1.57 21.10
N LEU A 502 20.16 -1.88 19.85
CA LEU A 502 20.89 -0.99 18.96
C LEU A 502 19.87 -0.18 18.17
N ILE A 503 19.96 1.15 18.25
CA ILE A 503 19.02 2.10 17.67
C ILE A 503 19.77 3.05 16.76
N TYR A 504 19.23 3.27 15.56
CA TYR A 504 19.58 4.38 14.70
C TYR A 504 18.69 5.59 15.03
N GLU A 505 19.30 6.66 15.55
CA GLU A 505 18.60 7.85 16.02
C GLU A 505 19.36 9.15 15.73
N LYS A 506 18.64 10.28 15.82
CA LYS A 506 19.24 11.61 15.77
C LYS A 506 19.87 11.95 17.11
N LEU A 507 21.17 12.21 17.12
CA LEU A 507 21.96 12.54 18.30
C LEU A 507 21.75 14.00 18.73
N GLU A 508 22.14 14.32 19.97
CA GLU A 508 22.12 15.69 20.50
C GLU A 508 22.99 16.67 19.69
N THR A 509 23.99 16.15 18.96
CA THR A 509 24.83 16.93 18.04
C THR A 509 24.10 17.32 16.76
N GLY A 510 22.90 16.80 16.52
CA GLY A 510 22.11 16.96 15.30
C GLY A 510 22.43 15.93 14.20
N ALA A 511 23.56 15.22 14.31
CA ALA A 511 23.92 14.13 13.41
C ALA A 511 23.10 12.87 13.73
N TRP A 512 22.79 12.06 12.72
CA TRP A 512 22.28 10.71 12.94
C TRP A 512 23.41 9.74 13.30
N GLY A 513 23.12 8.70 14.06
CA GLY A 513 24.12 7.68 14.40
C GLY A 513 23.54 6.47 15.11
N LEU A 514 24.42 5.52 15.42
CA LEU A 514 24.07 4.28 16.10
C LEU A 514 24.32 4.42 17.61
N VAL A 515 23.32 4.05 18.39
CA VAL A 515 23.30 4.15 19.84
C VAL A 515 22.84 2.83 20.43
N ILE A 516 23.45 2.40 21.52
CA ILE A 516 23.01 1.23 22.27
C ILE A 516 22.36 1.65 23.59
N TYR A 517 21.24 1.01 23.93
CA TYR A 517 20.47 1.20 25.14
C TYR A 517 20.28 -0.12 25.87
N ASN A 518 20.04 -0.05 27.19
CA ASN A 518 19.25 -1.08 27.86
C ASN A 518 17.77 -0.93 27.47
N LEU A 519 16.97 -2.00 27.54
CA LEU A 519 15.56 -1.96 27.11
C LEU A 519 14.70 -1.01 27.96
N ASP A 520 15.11 -0.67 29.17
CA ASP A 520 14.45 0.34 30.01
C ASP A 520 14.88 1.79 29.69
N GLY A 521 15.73 1.98 28.69
CA GLY A 521 16.30 3.28 28.29
C GLY A 521 17.52 3.71 29.10
N SER A 522 17.94 2.93 30.10
CA SER A 522 19.17 3.21 30.84
C SER A 522 20.41 2.87 30.02
N GLN A 523 21.58 3.31 30.52
CA GLN A 523 22.89 3.00 29.93
C GLN A 523 23.02 3.36 28.43
N LYS A 524 22.33 4.43 28.00
CA LYS A 524 22.52 5.02 26.66
C LYS A 524 24.00 5.26 26.39
N GLN A 525 24.51 4.69 25.30
CA GLN A 525 25.87 4.85 24.83
C GLN A 525 25.87 5.05 23.32
N VAL A 526 26.43 6.17 22.85
CA VAL A 526 26.67 6.38 21.41
C VAL A 526 27.76 5.41 20.98
N VAL A 527 27.45 4.56 19.99
CA VAL A 527 28.41 3.60 19.43
C VAL A 527 29.23 4.27 18.33
N VAL A 528 28.56 4.94 17.40
CA VAL A 528 29.23 5.69 16.32
C VAL A 528 28.34 6.83 15.80
N PRO A 529 28.84 8.08 15.75
CA PRO A 529 28.18 9.17 15.04
C PRO A 529 28.31 8.98 13.53
N ALA A 530 27.27 9.32 12.77
CA ALA A 530 27.21 9.19 11.31
C ALA A 530 27.41 7.76 10.75
N GLY A 531 27.24 6.71 11.57
CA GLY A 531 27.13 5.33 11.11
C GLY A 531 25.68 4.95 10.81
N ASN A 532 25.47 4.03 9.87
CA ASN A 532 24.14 3.53 9.47
C ASN A 532 24.15 2.01 9.22
N TRP A 533 22.96 1.41 9.07
CA TRP A 533 22.76 -0.02 8.80
C TRP A 533 23.55 -0.91 9.76
N GLY A 534 23.36 -0.65 11.06
CA GLY A 534 24.04 -1.36 12.14
C GLY A 534 23.57 -2.81 12.26
N ALA A 535 24.42 -3.65 12.83
CA ALA A 535 24.05 -5.00 13.24
C ALA A 535 24.79 -5.37 14.52
N LEU A 536 24.02 -5.70 15.56
CA LEU A 536 24.55 -6.14 16.84
C LEU A 536 25.07 -7.59 16.73
N SER A 537 26.26 -7.83 17.27
CA SER A 537 26.84 -9.17 17.29
C SER A 537 25.98 -10.10 18.15
N PRO A 538 26.04 -11.43 17.91
CA PRO A 538 25.11 -12.33 18.57
C PRO A 538 25.32 -12.44 20.09
N ASP A 539 26.50 -12.09 20.59
CA ASP A 539 26.83 -12.02 22.03
C ASP A 539 26.62 -10.61 22.62
N GLY A 540 26.19 -9.64 21.82
CA GLY A 540 25.91 -8.27 22.24
C GLY A 540 27.15 -7.46 22.65
N SER A 541 28.34 -7.86 22.17
CA SER A 541 29.62 -7.22 22.50
C SER A 541 30.18 -6.30 21.39
N GLN A 542 29.76 -6.49 20.14
CA GLN A 542 30.25 -5.75 18.98
C GLN A 542 29.10 -5.24 18.10
N VAL A 543 29.37 -4.17 17.35
CA VAL A 543 28.45 -3.66 16.32
C VAL A 543 29.21 -3.58 15.01
N ALA A 544 28.69 -4.24 13.98
CA ALA A 544 29.09 -4.00 12.59
C ALA A 544 28.19 -2.91 12.00
N TYR A 545 28.73 -2.04 11.16
CA TYR A 545 27.94 -0.99 10.51
C TYR A 545 28.59 -0.54 9.20
N SER A 546 27.79 0.14 8.37
CA SER A 546 28.27 0.81 7.17
C SER A 546 28.78 2.21 7.54
N ALA A 547 30.05 2.47 7.24
CA ALA A 547 30.66 3.76 7.52
C ALA A 547 30.51 4.73 6.33
N THR A 548 30.77 6.01 6.59
CA THR A 548 30.68 7.10 5.59
C THR A 548 31.68 6.99 4.45
N ASP A 549 32.71 6.16 4.60
CA ASP A 549 33.68 5.84 3.55
C ASP A 549 33.26 4.63 2.70
N ASN A 550 32.00 4.19 2.81
CA ASN A 550 31.41 3.02 2.16
C ASN A 550 32.08 1.70 2.50
N ARG A 551 32.74 1.59 3.66
CA ARG A 551 33.30 0.32 4.16
C ARG A 551 32.52 -0.18 5.35
N ILE A 552 32.62 -1.49 5.60
CA ILE A 552 32.06 -2.11 6.80
C ILE A 552 33.06 -1.99 7.94
N HIS A 553 32.62 -1.41 9.05
CA HIS A 553 33.41 -1.19 10.25
C HIS A 553 32.83 -2.01 11.40
N ILE A 554 33.66 -2.39 12.36
CA ILE A 554 33.27 -3.16 13.54
C ILE A 554 33.80 -2.46 14.79
N VAL A 555 32.89 -2.11 15.70
CA VAL A 555 33.20 -1.47 16.98
C VAL A 555 32.96 -2.45 18.11
N ASP A 556 33.93 -2.58 19.01
CA ASP A 556 33.73 -3.21 20.31
C ASP A 556 33.02 -2.24 21.25
N ILE A 557 31.89 -2.66 21.83
CA ILE A 557 31.03 -1.77 22.62
C ILE A 557 31.72 -1.34 23.91
N ALA A 558 32.46 -2.24 24.56
CA ALA A 558 33.03 -2.00 25.88
C ALA A 558 34.31 -1.16 25.80
N SER A 559 35.21 -1.48 24.87
CA SER A 559 36.48 -0.76 24.70
C SER A 559 36.36 0.47 23.82
N GLN A 560 35.28 0.59 23.03
CA GLN A 560 35.09 1.60 21.99
C GLN A 560 36.19 1.57 20.91
N THR A 561 36.84 0.41 20.73
CA THR A 561 37.84 0.24 19.67
C THR A 561 37.16 -0.17 18.38
N GLU A 562 37.51 0.53 17.31
CA GLU A 562 37.01 0.31 15.97
C GLU A 562 38.05 -0.37 15.08
N LYS A 563 37.59 -1.27 14.21
CA LYS A 563 38.40 -1.82 13.11
C LYS A 563 37.62 -1.74 11.80
N VAL A 564 38.36 -1.46 10.73
CA VAL A 564 37.84 -1.53 9.36
C VAL A 564 37.91 -2.99 8.89
N LEU A 565 36.85 -3.46 8.24
CA LEU A 565 36.84 -4.75 7.60
C LEU A 565 37.31 -4.60 6.13
N PRO A 566 38.56 -4.98 5.79
CA PRO A 566 39.10 -4.70 4.47
C PRO A 566 38.35 -5.50 3.39
N GLY A 567 38.06 -4.85 2.26
CA GLY A 567 37.40 -5.51 1.12
C GLY A 567 35.89 -5.73 1.28
N ALA A 568 35.27 -5.08 2.27
CA ALA A 568 33.82 -5.13 2.49
C ALA A 568 33.25 -3.71 2.55
N GLY A 569 32.20 -3.47 1.77
CA GLY A 569 31.46 -2.22 1.70
C GLY A 569 30.03 -2.49 1.26
N GLY A 570 29.06 -1.92 1.99
CA GLY A 570 27.66 -2.24 1.79
C GLY A 570 26.81 -2.14 3.05
N PHE A 571 25.60 -2.69 2.98
CA PHE A 571 24.55 -2.54 4.00
C PHE A 571 23.85 -3.88 4.31
N ASN A 572 22.80 -3.83 5.13
CA ASN A 572 21.99 -5.01 5.52
C ASN A 572 22.86 -6.15 6.08
N LEU A 573 23.62 -5.81 7.12
CA LEU A 573 24.61 -6.69 7.74
C LEU A 573 23.95 -7.73 8.63
N HIS A 574 24.41 -8.98 8.56
CA HIS A 574 23.94 -10.09 9.39
C HIS A 574 25.09 -10.94 9.88
N TRP A 575 25.24 -11.02 11.19
CA TRP A 575 26.23 -11.87 11.83
C TRP A 575 25.87 -13.35 11.74
N SER A 576 26.85 -14.18 11.41
CA SER A 576 26.77 -15.63 11.63
C SER A 576 26.49 -15.95 13.11
N PRO A 577 25.83 -17.07 13.44
CA PRO A 577 25.43 -17.39 14.82
C PRO A 577 26.60 -17.47 15.83
N GLU A 578 27.79 -17.81 15.33
CA GLU A 578 29.05 -17.88 16.07
C GLU A 578 29.85 -16.57 16.09
N GLY A 579 29.42 -15.53 15.36
CA GLY A 579 30.07 -14.22 15.33
C GLY A 579 31.38 -14.15 14.54
N GLN A 580 31.66 -15.11 13.65
CA GLN A 580 32.93 -15.19 12.91
C GLN A 580 32.84 -14.66 11.48
N GLN A 581 31.64 -14.61 10.92
CA GLN A 581 31.34 -14.12 9.58
C GLN A 581 30.21 -13.09 9.58
N ILE A 582 30.22 -12.23 8.55
CA ILE A 582 29.15 -11.28 8.25
C ILE A 582 28.65 -11.55 6.84
N ALA A 583 27.34 -11.75 6.70
CA ALA A 583 26.65 -11.63 5.42
C ALA A 583 26.20 -10.18 5.22
N TYR A 584 26.29 -9.66 4.00
CA TYR A 584 25.93 -8.29 3.70
C TYR A 584 25.53 -8.12 2.24
N ILE A 585 24.90 -7.01 1.93
CA ILE A 585 24.63 -6.58 0.56
C ILE A 585 25.76 -5.65 0.11
N GLY A 586 26.53 -6.09 -0.88
CA GLY A 586 27.65 -5.33 -1.43
C GLY A 586 27.17 -4.13 -2.26
N SER A 587 27.86 -3.00 -2.12
CA SER A 587 27.52 -1.74 -2.81
C SER A 587 28.73 -1.05 -3.45
N ASP A 588 29.75 -1.79 -3.87
CA ASP A 588 30.79 -1.19 -4.74
C ASP A 588 30.16 -0.81 -6.09
N GLY A 589 30.56 0.32 -6.67
CA GLY A 589 29.88 0.93 -7.83
C GLY A 589 29.80 0.08 -9.11
N SER A 590 30.24 -1.18 -9.07
CA SER A 590 30.10 -2.20 -10.12
C SER A 590 29.06 -3.28 -9.82
N VAL A 591 28.57 -3.42 -8.58
CA VAL A 591 27.65 -4.50 -8.18
C VAL A 591 26.35 -3.92 -7.64
N ILE A 592 25.24 -4.16 -8.34
CA ILE A 592 23.91 -3.79 -7.86
C ILE A 592 23.48 -4.80 -6.79
N ASN A 593 23.58 -4.38 -5.52
CA ASN A 593 22.94 -4.97 -4.34
C ASN A 593 22.91 -6.52 -4.35
N SER A 594 24.08 -7.13 -4.33
CA SER A 594 24.25 -8.59 -4.32
C SER A 594 24.67 -9.12 -2.95
N VAL A 595 24.38 -10.39 -2.66
CA VAL A 595 24.75 -11.01 -1.38
C VAL A 595 26.22 -11.41 -1.34
N PHE A 596 26.93 -10.95 -0.31
CA PHE A 596 28.30 -11.33 0.01
C PHE A 596 28.42 -11.91 1.40
N VAL A 597 29.47 -12.72 1.63
CA VAL A 597 29.90 -13.15 2.95
C VAL A 597 31.40 -12.91 3.10
N ILE A 598 31.81 -12.48 4.30
CA ILE A 598 33.20 -12.21 4.65
C ILE A 598 33.51 -12.69 6.08
N ASN A 599 34.74 -13.13 6.34
CA ASN A 599 35.22 -13.40 7.68
C ASN A 599 35.50 -12.10 8.44
N ILE A 600 35.36 -12.12 9.77
CA ILE A 600 35.59 -10.94 10.63
C ILE A 600 37.05 -10.45 10.68
N ASP A 601 37.99 -11.22 10.12
CA ASP A 601 39.39 -10.83 9.91
C ASP A 601 39.63 -10.17 8.55
N GLY A 602 38.58 -10.04 7.72
CA GLY A 602 38.63 -9.45 6.37
C GLY A 602 39.02 -10.44 5.28
N THR A 603 39.17 -11.73 5.60
CA THR A 603 39.52 -12.77 4.61
C THR A 603 38.28 -13.42 4.00
N GLN A 604 38.48 -14.16 2.91
CA GLN A 604 37.47 -15.00 2.25
C GLN A 604 36.19 -14.24 1.84
N VAL A 605 36.36 -13.04 1.26
CA VAL A 605 35.25 -12.36 0.60
C VAL A 605 34.72 -13.25 -0.52
N ARG A 606 33.43 -13.57 -0.48
CA ARG A 606 32.76 -14.38 -1.49
C ARG A 606 31.41 -13.77 -1.84
N GLN A 607 31.15 -13.67 -3.13
CA GLN A 607 29.82 -13.40 -3.64
C GLN A 607 29.00 -14.69 -3.58
N ILE A 608 27.82 -14.61 -2.97
CA ILE A 608 26.91 -15.74 -2.79
C ILE A 608 25.88 -15.79 -3.92
N SER A 609 25.44 -14.62 -4.37
CA SER A 609 24.39 -14.47 -5.39
C SER A 609 24.58 -13.16 -6.17
N ASP A 610 23.91 -13.05 -7.31
CA ASP A 610 23.89 -11.87 -8.20
C ASP A 610 22.50 -11.76 -8.86
N LEU A 611 21.45 -11.68 -8.04
CA LEU A 611 20.07 -11.59 -8.54
C LEU A 611 19.52 -10.16 -8.53
N SER A 612 20.38 -9.17 -8.26
CA SER A 612 20.07 -7.75 -8.07
C SER A 612 19.10 -7.44 -6.94
N TYR A 613 19.32 -6.32 -6.24
CA TYR A 613 18.40 -5.80 -5.20
C TYR A 613 18.05 -6.82 -4.11
N GLU A 614 19.00 -7.71 -3.81
CA GLU A 614 18.83 -8.78 -2.83
C GLU A 614 18.84 -8.25 -1.40
N LEU A 615 18.26 -9.00 -0.48
CA LEU A 615 18.35 -8.74 0.97
C LEU A 615 18.70 -10.03 1.71
N VAL A 616 19.57 -9.92 2.71
CA VAL A 616 19.89 -11.00 3.63
C VAL A 616 18.76 -11.13 4.65
N ILE A 617 18.24 -12.36 4.80
CA ILE A 617 17.25 -12.70 5.83
C ILE A 617 17.95 -13.06 7.15
N GLY A 618 19.04 -13.82 7.07
CA GLY A 618 19.84 -14.23 8.21
C GLY A 618 20.33 -15.68 8.16
N TRP A 619 20.90 -16.15 9.25
CA TRP A 619 21.58 -17.44 9.36
C TRP A 619 20.81 -18.42 10.23
N SER A 620 20.46 -19.59 9.69
CA SER A 620 19.83 -20.67 10.48
C SER A 620 20.85 -21.55 11.21
N SER A 621 22.08 -21.57 10.71
CA SER A 621 23.23 -22.23 11.33
C SER A 621 24.51 -21.61 10.75
N LYS A 622 25.68 -22.03 11.25
CA LYS A 622 26.99 -21.56 10.75
C LYS A 622 27.20 -21.72 9.24
N ASP A 623 26.52 -22.70 8.61
CA ASP A 623 26.73 -23.04 7.19
C ASP A 623 25.48 -22.76 6.33
N MET A 624 24.39 -22.23 6.90
CA MET A 624 23.12 -22.07 6.19
C MET A 624 22.60 -20.63 6.28
N LEU A 625 22.77 -19.90 5.18
CA LEU A 625 22.33 -18.51 4.98
C LEU A 625 21.01 -18.47 4.21
N TYR A 626 20.12 -17.54 4.56
CA TYR A 626 18.91 -17.24 3.81
C TYR A 626 18.94 -15.80 3.30
N PHE A 627 18.45 -15.62 2.07
CA PHE A 627 18.34 -14.32 1.41
C PHE A 627 17.11 -14.28 0.50
N VAL A 628 16.69 -13.09 0.11
CA VAL A 628 15.59 -12.88 -0.84
C VAL A 628 16.05 -12.06 -2.03
N ALA A 629 15.40 -12.28 -3.16
CA ALA A 629 15.51 -11.43 -4.34
C ALA A 629 14.10 -10.96 -4.77
N PRO A 630 13.90 -9.68 -5.08
CA PRO A 630 12.61 -9.16 -5.51
C PRO A 630 12.29 -9.62 -6.93
N TYR A 631 10.99 -9.72 -7.25
CA TYR A 631 10.56 -9.70 -8.65
C TYR A 631 10.58 -8.27 -9.18
N THR A 632 10.92 -8.08 -10.45
CA THR A 632 10.83 -6.76 -11.07
C THR A 632 9.37 -6.28 -11.09
N GLY A 633 9.10 -5.10 -10.54
CA GLY A 633 7.80 -4.43 -10.65
C GLY A 633 6.70 -4.89 -9.68
N GLY A 634 7.03 -5.55 -8.56
CA GLY A 634 5.99 -6.09 -7.67
C GLY A 634 6.33 -6.20 -6.19
N ALA A 635 5.33 -6.68 -5.44
CA ALA A 635 5.36 -6.95 -3.99
C ALA A 635 5.89 -8.36 -3.64
N ALA A 636 6.23 -9.16 -4.65
CA ALA A 636 6.64 -10.54 -4.47
C ALA A 636 8.17 -10.64 -4.29
N TRP A 637 8.60 -11.58 -3.45
CA TRP A 637 10.00 -11.83 -3.13
C TRP A 637 10.29 -13.32 -3.14
N LYS A 638 11.29 -13.75 -3.91
CA LYS A 638 11.70 -15.15 -3.94
C LYS A 638 12.72 -15.41 -2.84
N VAL A 639 12.48 -16.46 -2.05
CA VAL A 639 13.30 -16.85 -0.91
C VAL A 639 14.30 -17.93 -1.33
N TYR A 640 15.55 -17.75 -0.90
CA TYR A 640 16.65 -18.65 -1.16
C TYR A 640 17.33 -19.09 0.13
N SER A 641 17.94 -20.27 0.07
CA SER A 641 18.96 -20.67 1.02
C SER A 641 20.28 -20.94 0.31
N TYR A 642 21.38 -20.66 0.97
CA TYR A 642 22.72 -21.00 0.54
C TYR A 642 23.41 -21.88 1.58
N ASP A 643 23.85 -23.05 1.14
CA ASP A 643 24.70 -23.95 1.92
C ASP A 643 26.16 -23.61 1.63
N LEU A 644 26.84 -23.07 2.64
CA LEU A 644 28.23 -22.62 2.57
C LEU A 644 29.23 -23.76 2.42
N ALA A 645 28.90 -24.95 2.91
CA ALA A 645 29.80 -26.09 2.92
C ALA A 645 29.89 -26.74 1.52
N SER A 646 28.75 -26.78 0.82
CA SER A 646 28.64 -27.30 -0.55
C SER A 646 28.75 -26.22 -1.62
N GLY A 647 28.50 -24.96 -1.27
CA GLY A 647 28.41 -23.84 -2.21
C GLY A 647 27.12 -23.84 -3.04
N THR A 648 26.04 -24.44 -2.54
CA THR A 648 24.81 -24.66 -3.30
C THR A 648 23.73 -23.64 -2.92
N VAL A 649 23.18 -22.95 -3.93
CA VAL A 649 21.95 -22.13 -3.81
C VAL A 649 20.73 -23.02 -4.04
N GLN A 650 19.70 -22.87 -3.20
CA GLN A 650 18.40 -23.52 -3.39
C GLN A 650 17.27 -22.49 -3.28
N GLU A 651 16.41 -22.46 -4.30
CA GLU A 651 15.11 -21.77 -4.23
C GLU A 651 14.19 -22.49 -3.23
N ARG A 652 13.51 -21.73 -2.38
CA ARG A 652 12.62 -22.26 -1.34
C ARG A 652 11.15 -22.05 -1.69
N PHE A 653 10.71 -20.80 -1.72
CA PHE A 653 9.33 -20.41 -2.00
C PHE A 653 9.27 -18.91 -2.35
N THR A 654 8.06 -18.42 -2.67
CA THR A 654 7.81 -17.00 -2.94
C THR A 654 6.92 -16.40 -1.85
N ILE A 655 7.34 -15.25 -1.31
CA ILE A 655 6.50 -14.37 -0.49
C ILE A 655 5.71 -13.48 -1.44
N GLU A 656 4.39 -13.68 -1.52
CA GLU A 656 3.51 -12.97 -2.46
C GLU A 656 2.97 -11.63 -1.94
N ASN A 657 2.98 -11.45 -0.62
CA ASN A 657 2.34 -10.35 0.10
C ASN A 657 3.35 -9.41 0.78
N GLY A 658 4.60 -9.35 0.30
CA GLY A 658 5.63 -8.45 0.81
C GLY A 658 5.42 -7.00 0.37
N THR A 659 6.13 -6.05 1.01
CA THR A 659 6.15 -4.65 0.54
C THR A 659 6.91 -4.52 -0.79
N PRO A 660 6.46 -3.68 -1.74
CA PRO A 660 7.22 -3.35 -2.95
C PRO A 660 8.40 -2.40 -2.69
N LYS A 661 8.57 -1.91 -1.46
CA LYS A 661 9.68 -1.04 -1.06
C LYS A 661 10.86 -1.85 -0.54
N PHE A 662 10.92 -2.04 0.77
CA PHE A 662 12.02 -2.71 1.45
C PHE A 662 11.45 -3.74 2.43
N LEU A 663 11.62 -5.03 2.12
CA LEU A 663 10.98 -6.14 2.83
C LEU A 663 11.39 -6.23 4.30
N ASN A 664 12.62 -5.80 4.62
CA ASN A 664 13.28 -5.93 5.91
C ASN A 664 13.13 -7.33 6.55
N PRO A 665 13.51 -8.42 5.85
CA PRO A 665 13.26 -9.77 6.33
C PRO A 665 14.27 -10.13 7.43
N LYS A 666 13.80 -10.82 8.48
CA LYS A 666 14.64 -11.27 9.59
C LYS A 666 14.33 -12.71 9.98
N LEU A 667 15.36 -13.54 10.01
CA LEU A 667 15.27 -14.93 10.44
C LEU A 667 15.15 -15.03 11.96
N SER A 668 14.25 -15.88 12.45
CA SER A 668 14.18 -16.23 13.87
C SER A 668 15.45 -16.99 14.32
N PRO A 669 15.82 -16.92 15.61
CA PRO A 669 17.06 -17.53 16.11
C PRO A 669 17.10 -19.04 16.00
N ASP A 670 15.93 -19.69 16.00
CA ASP A 670 15.78 -21.13 15.82
C ASP A 670 15.77 -21.55 14.34
N GLY A 671 15.84 -20.58 13.40
CA GLY A 671 15.86 -20.81 11.96
C GLY A 671 14.52 -21.26 11.36
N ASN A 672 13.42 -21.15 12.11
CA ASN A 672 12.13 -21.67 11.70
C ASN A 672 11.20 -20.65 11.04
N TRP A 673 11.37 -19.36 11.35
CA TRP A 673 10.46 -18.29 10.92
C TRP A 673 11.21 -17.15 10.25
N ILE A 674 10.55 -16.53 9.29
CA ILE A 674 10.98 -15.29 8.66
C ILE A 674 9.95 -14.22 8.98
N ALA A 675 10.38 -13.17 9.68
CA ALA A 675 9.59 -11.96 9.90
C ALA A 675 9.81 -10.98 8.76
N TYR A 676 8.75 -10.38 8.23
CA TYR A 676 8.85 -9.44 7.11
C TYR A 676 7.68 -8.45 7.06
N ARG A 677 7.90 -7.35 6.34
CA ARG A 677 6.90 -6.28 6.17
C ARG A 677 5.91 -6.60 5.04
N GLY A 678 4.63 -6.38 5.32
CA GLY A 678 3.53 -6.65 4.40
C GLY A 678 3.40 -5.65 3.25
N ARG A 679 2.55 -5.98 2.27
CA ARG A 679 2.28 -5.19 1.06
C ARG A 679 1.85 -3.74 1.32
N ASP A 680 1.18 -3.50 2.44
CA ASP A 680 0.75 -2.18 2.91
C ASP A 680 1.89 -1.32 3.47
N ASN A 681 3.12 -1.84 3.51
CA ASN A 681 4.31 -1.19 4.05
C ASN A 681 4.17 -0.84 5.55
N SER A 682 3.30 -1.55 6.28
CA SER A 682 2.92 -1.23 7.66
C SER A 682 2.73 -2.46 8.54
N SER A 683 2.20 -3.54 7.97
CA SER A 683 1.93 -4.80 8.66
C SER A 683 3.17 -5.67 8.80
N LEU A 684 3.13 -6.60 9.76
CA LEU A 684 4.16 -7.59 10.02
C LEU A 684 3.60 -9.00 9.84
N TYR A 685 4.31 -9.82 9.07
CA TYR A 685 3.98 -11.23 8.81
C TYR A 685 5.08 -12.14 9.32
N LEU A 686 4.69 -13.37 9.65
CA LEU A 686 5.59 -14.51 9.81
C LEU A 686 5.30 -15.56 8.74
N VAL A 687 6.34 -16.22 8.26
CA VAL A 687 6.26 -17.41 7.39
C VAL A 687 7.32 -18.43 7.80
N ARG A 688 7.01 -19.73 7.73
CA ARG A 688 8.03 -20.75 7.99
C ARG A 688 9.12 -20.71 6.91
N THR A 689 10.32 -21.14 7.26
CA THR A 689 11.45 -21.22 6.32
C THR A 689 11.27 -22.23 5.18
N ASP A 690 10.28 -23.13 5.28
CA ASP A 690 9.84 -24.01 4.20
C ASP A 690 8.67 -23.45 3.37
N GLY A 691 8.19 -22.24 3.70
CA GLY A 691 7.07 -21.57 3.02
C GLY A 691 5.69 -22.02 3.50
N SER A 692 5.62 -22.99 4.42
CA SER A 692 4.36 -23.33 5.09
C SER A 692 3.97 -22.24 6.10
N ASP A 693 2.69 -22.20 6.45
CA ASP A 693 2.17 -21.35 7.53
C ASP A 693 2.64 -19.88 7.44
N MET A 694 2.03 -19.14 6.52
CA MET A 694 2.17 -17.69 6.41
C MET A 694 0.97 -17.03 7.08
N HIS A 695 1.21 -16.15 8.04
CA HIS A 695 0.14 -15.44 8.73
C HIS A 695 0.56 -14.03 9.17
N LEU A 696 -0.46 -13.18 9.29
CA LEU A 696 -0.34 -11.81 9.79
C LEU A 696 -0.18 -11.85 11.31
N VAL A 697 0.84 -11.17 11.84
CA VAL A 697 1.09 -11.07 13.29
C VAL A 697 0.76 -9.68 13.82
N MET A 698 0.99 -8.65 13.02
CA MET A 698 0.61 -7.27 13.37
C MET A 698 -0.04 -6.56 12.18
N ASP A 699 -1.26 -6.04 12.37
CA ASP A 699 -2.05 -5.40 11.30
C ASP A 699 -1.94 -3.88 11.35
N ASN A 700 -1.41 -3.30 10.26
CA ASN A 700 -1.29 -1.87 10.00
C ASN A 700 -0.69 -1.02 11.14
N VAL A 701 0.37 -1.52 11.79
CA VAL A 701 0.99 -0.90 12.97
C VAL A 701 2.10 0.10 12.65
N GLY A 702 2.42 0.31 11.38
CA GLY A 702 3.52 1.18 10.95
C GLY A 702 4.90 0.56 11.14
N ALA A 703 5.02 -0.77 11.05
CA ALA A 703 6.30 -1.47 11.24
C ALA A 703 7.35 -1.04 10.21
N VAL A 704 8.55 -0.69 10.69
CA VAL A 704 9.70 -0.28 9.86
C VAL A 704 10.97 -1.08 10.18
N GLY A 705 11.37 -1.13 11.46
CA GLY A 705 12.51 -1.92 11.94
C GLY A 705 12.03 -3.23 12.55
N ILE A 706 12.74 -4.33 12.32
CA ILE A 706 12.42 -5.67 12.82
C ILE A 706 13.73 -6.30 13.32
N GLU A 707 13.75 -6.83 14.54
CA GLU A 707 14.91 -7.57 15.05
C GLU A 707 14.51 -8.70 15.99
N TRP A 708 15.14 -9.86 15.83
CA TRP A 708 14.95 -10.98 16.75
C TRP A 708 16.01 -10.96 17.86
N SER A 709 15.57 -11.18 19.10
CA SER A 709 16.45 -11.57 20.19
C SER A 709 16.72 -13.08 20.12
N ARG A 710 17.85 -13.53 20.64
CA ARG A 710 18.16 -14.98 20.78
C ARG A 710 17.14 -15.77 21.60
N SER A 711 16.42 -15.11 22.50
CA SER A 711 15.36 -15.71 23.33
C SER A 711 14.01 -15.80 22.62
N GLY A 712 13.92 -15.40 21.36
CA GLY A 712 12.70 -15.50 20.54
C GLY A 712 11.75 -14.31 20.68
N TRP A 713 12.19 -13.21 21.31
CA TRP A 713 11.44 -11.96 21.28
C TRP A 713 11.67 -11.24 19.96
N LEU A 714 10.62 -10.63 19.43
CA LEU A 714 10.67 -9.79 18.24
C LEU A 714 10.56 -8.34 18.68
N GLY A 715 11.57 -7.53 18.38
CA GLY A 715 11.54 -6.08 18.53
C GLY A 715 11.09 -5.43 17.23
N ILE A 716 10.22 -4.43 17.33
CA ILE A 716 9.69 -3.71 16.17
C ILE A 716 9.74 -2.20 16.42
N SER A 717 10.27 -1.44 15.46
CA SER A 717 10.10 0.01 15.39
C SER A 717 8.82 0.35 14.62
N LEU A 718 7.98 1.19 15.21
CA LEU A 718 6.70 1.63 14.68
C LEU A 718 6.77 3.11 14.32
N ARG A 719 6.59 3.45 13.05
CA ARG A 719 6.59 4.83 12.55
C ARG A 719 5.17 5.34 12.35
N LYS A 720 4.88 6.55 12.86
CA LYS A 720 3.61 7.25 12.59
C LYS A 720 3.72 8.05 11.29
N ALA A 721 2.62 8.18 10.54
CA ALA A 721 2.59 8.80 9.21
C ALA A 721 3.17 10.23 9.13
N ASN A 722 3.12 10.99 10.23
CA ASN A 722 3.57 12.39 10.31
C ASN A 722 4.74 12.60 11.30
N SER A 723 5.48 11.54 11.64
CA SER A 723 6.60 11.62 12.57
C SER A 723 7.85 10.97 11.98
N ASP A 724 8.99 11.64 12.16
CA ASP A 724 10.30 11.04 11.97
C ASP A 724 10.73 10.22 13.19
N GLU A 725 10.01 10.32 14.31
CA GLU A 725 10.22 9.49 15.48
C GLU A 725 9.46 8.17 15.34
N SER A 726 10.19 7.09 15.64
CA SER A 726 9.63 5.75 15.77
C SER A 726 9.62 5.33 17.23
N THR A 727 8.60 4.57 17.62
CA THR A 727 8.50 3.96 18.95
C THR A 727 8.87 2.49 18.85
N VAL A 728 9.58 1.95 19.84
CA VAL A 728 9.97 0.54 19.84
C VAL A 728 9.05 -0.27 20.74
N ILE A 729 8.66 -1.47 20.28
CA ILE A 729 7.91 -2.46 21.05
C ILE A 729 8.64 -3.81 21.03
N LEU A 730 8.29 -4.66 21.98
CA LEU A 730 8.64 -6.08 22.00
C LEU A 730 7.37 -6.92 21.90
N ILE A 731 7.43 -8.02 21.17
CA ILE A 731 6.37 -9.01 21.13
C ILE A 731 6.95 -10.41 21.15
N ASN A 732 6.28 -11.32 21.85
CA ASN A 732 6.48 -12.74 21.71
C ASN A 732 5.39 -13.28 20.75
N PRO A 733 5.75 -13.72 19.54
CA PRO A 733 4.76 -14.13 18.55
C PRO A 733 4.05 -15.45 18.89
N ASP A 734 4.62 -16.28 19.76
CA ASP A 734 3.99 -17.54 20.19
C ASP A 734 2.90 -17.31 21.25
N SER A 735 3.14 -16.38 22.19
CA SER A 735 2.19 -16.07 23.27
C SER A 735 1.33 -14.82 23.02
N CYS A 736 1.65 -14.03 21.99
CA CYS A 736 1.14 -12.68 21.75
C CYS A 736 1.34 -11.71 22.93
N GLU A 737 2.28 -11.99 23.83
CA GLU A 737 2.67 -11.09 24.89
C GLU A 737 3.45 -9.91 24.30
N GLY A 738 3.04 -8.67 24.58
CA GLY A 738 3.63 -7.47 24.00
C GLY A 738 3.94 -6.39 25.05
N TYR A 739 5.01 -5.63 24.81
CA TYR A 739 5.49 -4.56 25.68
C TYR A 739 5.92 -3.33 24.88
N LEU A 740 5.68 -2.15 25.45
CA LEU A 740 6.19 -0.87 24.97
C LEU A 740 7.58 -0.60 25.55
N LEU A 741 8.49 -0.06 24.74
CA LEU A 741 9.80 0.46 25.17
C LEU A 741 9.81 1.99 25.04
N PRO A 742 9.21 2.74 25.99
CA PRO A 742 8.89 4.14 25.81
C PRO A 742 10.10 5.08 25.78
N ALA A 743 11.26 4.61 26.24
CA ALA A 743 12.49 5.40 26.28
C ALA A 743 13.36 5.25 25.02
N LEU A 744 12.99 4.36 24.12
CA LEU A 744 13.74 4.08 22.89
C LEU A 744 13.03 4.77 21.73
N HIS A 745 13.75 5.68 21.06
CA HIS A 745 13.26 6.47 19.95
C HIS A 745 14.15 6.23 18.73
N GLY A 746 13.56 5.86 17.60
CA GLY A 746 14.30 5.61 16.36
C GLY A 746 14.13 4.19 15.82
N GLU A 747 14.98 3.85 14.86
CA GLU A 747 14.89 2.59 14.13
C GLU A 747 15.75 1.52 14.79
N LEU A 748 15.15 0.36 15.08
CA LEU A 748 15.80 -0.78 15.71
C LEU A 748 16.66 -1.52 14.69
N GLU A 749 17.95 -1.64 15.00
CA GLU A 749 19.00 -2.24 14.16
C GLU A 749 19.69 -3.44 14.84
N GLY A 750 19.32 -3.73 16.09
CA GLY A 750 19.76 -4.94 16.79
C GLY A 750 19.07 -5.10 18.14
N LEU A 751 18.85 -6.36 18.53
CA LEU A 751 18.21 -6.71 19.79
C LEU A 751 18.95 -7.87 20.47
N PHE A 752 19.30 -7.68 21.74
CA PHE A 752 19.92 -8.71 22.57
C PHE A 752 19.15 -8.84 23.88
N ILE A 753 18.56 -10.01 24.10
CA ILE A 753 17.95 -10.36 25.39
C ILE A 753 18.61 -11.67 25.84
N PRO A 754 19.35 -11.66 26.97
CA PRO A 754 20.19 -12.77 27.40
C PRO A 754 19.44 -14.05 27.76
#